data_AF-A0AAD5CUW8-F1
#
_entry.id   AF-A0AAD5CUW8-F1
#
_cell.length_a   1.000
_cell.length_b   1.000
_cell.length_c   1.000
_cell.angle_alpha   90.00
_cell.angle_beta   90.00
_cell.angle_gamma   90.00
#
_symmetry.space_group_name_H-M   'P 1'
#
loop_
_entity.id
_entity.type
_entity.pdbx_description
1 polymer ?
#
loop_
_entity_poly.entity_id
_entity_poly.type
_entity_poly.pdbx_seq_one_letter_code
_entity_poly.pdbx_strand_id
1 'polypeptide(L)'
;MWQKAQPTTDVVSLLSEIRIGPGKSDCWSGTKPANIPAVMAAAAASSGGNLKLTEAFNLEVLSTAVVSATVKCNHSGEIAGMTRLYENMEKADDDTEAASSPGLGSGAPQSNFSRLISGAFPQPPKPKKESFGSILLNKFVRLLQKFVSSAEKGGDVDKSSFRETCSQAAALLLSTLDSDSKTNVESFSQLLRLLCWCPAYISTIDAMETGIFIWTWLVSAAPQLGPVVLAELVDAWLWTIDTKRGIFASDTRYSGPAAKLRPHLSHGEPQSPPEKDPVQQIQAHKLWIGFFIDRFEVVQHDSTVQLLLLGRMIQATTKLPWKFSRHPAAAGTFFTVMLFGLKFCSCKYCGSLQKARMGLQLLEDGIYRASLGWFAHEPEWFEADHGNFAQCEAQSVSSFVQFLQNQQYDTKSGENANSSVDMKDQFHPVWGPTENYATDREKRKQLLLMLCQHEAERLDVWAQPVSSKESTNHRHRISSEKWAEYARTAFAVDPRIAFSLGARFPSNHYIKAEITQLVQTHILEIRNIPEALPYFVTPKTVDENSPLLQQLPYWAACSITQAIEFFTPAYKGHPRVMAYILRVLESYPPSKVTFFMPQLIQALRYDDEMLIEGYLLRAAQRSDVFAHILIWQLQGETCAPEPSKEAVSAK
;
A
#
# COMPACT_ATOMS: atom_id res chain seq x y z
N MET A 1 -12.34 -33.97 -34.62
CA MET A 1 -13.48 -33.04 -34.48
C MET A 1 -14.34 -33.53 -33.31
N TRP A 2 -14.02 -33.12 -32.10
CA TRP A 2 -14.85 -33.41 -30.93
C TRP A 2 -15.80 -32.24 -30.71
N GLN A 3 -17.10 -32.51 -30.85
CA GLN A 3 -18.16 -31.60 -30.48
C GLN A 3 -18.08 -31.32 -28.98
N LYS A 4 -17.93 -30.04 -28.62
CA LYS A 4 -18.17 -29.53 -27.27
C LYS A 4 -19.60 -29.91 -26.89
N ALA A 5 -19.77 -30.88 -25.99
CA ALA A 5 -21.03 -31.05 -25.28
C ALA A 5 -21.27 -29.79 -24.43
N GLN A 6 -22.40 -29.12 -24.66
CA GLN A 6 -22.93 -28.08 -23.77
C GLN A 6 -23.67 -28.76 -22.62
N PRO A 7 -23.29 -28.55 -21.35
CA PRO A 7 -24.18 -28.76 -20.22
C PRO A 7 -24.41 -27.40 -19.54
N THR A 8 -24.91 -26.41 -20.28
CA THR A 8 -25.09 -25.05 -19.76
C THR A 8 -26.53 -24.71 -19.41
N THR A 9 -27.53 -25.44 -19.90
CA THR A 9 -28.95 -25.10 -19.67
C THR A 9 -29.53 -25.75 -18.42
N ASP A 10 -29.19 -27.01 -18.11
CA ASP A 10 -29.76 -27.70 -16.94
C ASP A 10 -29.11 -27.31 -15.61
N VAL A 11 -27.84 -26.90 -15.63
CA VAL A 11 -27.15 -26.40 -14.41
C VAL A 11 -27.61 -24.98 -14.06
N VAL A 12 -27.96 -24.17 -15.07
CA VAL A 12 -28.49 -22.82 -14.87
C VAL A 12 -29.91 -22.84 -14.32
N SER A 13 -30.74 -23.84 -14.66
CA SER A 13 -32.09 -23.98 -14.07
C SER A 13 -32.02 -24.42 -12.60
N LEU A 14 -31.14 -25.37 -12.25
CA LEU A 14 -30.92 -25.85 -10.88
C LEU A 14 -30.31 -24.78 -9.95
N LEU A 15 -29.46 -23.88 -10.48
CA LEU A 15 -28.86 -22.79 -9.68
C LEU A 15 -29.74 -21.54 -9.58
N SER A 16 -30.77 -21.41 -10.43
CA SER A 16 -31.75 -20.31 -10.34
C SER A 16 -32.64 -20.40 -9.09
N GLU A 17 -32.70 -21.56 -8.44
CA GLU A 17 -33.40 -21.76 -7.16
C GLU A 17 -32.57 -21.29 -5.94
N ILE A 18 -31.26 -21.05 -6.10
CA ILE A 18 -30.41 -20.52 -5.02
C ILE A 18 -30.54 -19.00 -4.97
N ARG A 19 -31.55 -18.49 -4.25
CA ARG A 19 -31.66 -17.05 -3.94
C ARG A 19 -30.50 -16.60 -3.05
N ILE A 20 -29.43 -16.08 -3.64
CA ILE A 20 -28.46 -15.24 -2.92
C ILE A 20 -29.05 -13.82 -2.87
N GLY A 21 -29.81 -13.56 -1.80
CA GLY A 21 -30.45 -12.27 -1.59
C GLY A 21 -29.44 -11.18 -1.18
N PRO A 22 -29.57 -9.94 -1.71
CA PRO A 22 -28.89 -8.79 -1.17
C PRO A 22 -29.74 -8.21 -0.01
N GLY A 23 -29.13 -7.99 1.15
CA GLY A 23 -29.64 -7.03 2.13
C GLY A 23 -30.11 -7.55 3.49
N LYS A 24 -29.66 -6.78 4.51
CA LYS A 24 -30.03 -6.71 5.93
C LYS A 24 -29.55 -7.84 6.85
N SER A 25 -28.66 -7.41 7.74
CA SER A 25 -28.29 -8.05 8.99
C SER A 25 -29.54 -8.30 9.83
N ASP A 26 -29.98 -9.55 9.94
CA ASP A 26 -30.66 -10.06 11.12
C ASP A 26 -30.49 -11.58 11.20
N CYS A 27 -29.66 -11.98 12.17
CA CYS A 27 -29.65 -13.23 12.92
C CYS A 27 -29.97 -14.56 12.19
N TRP A 28 -29.00 -15.15 11.48
CA TRP A 28 -29.00 -16.57 11.11
C TRP A 28 -27.64 -17.20 11.46
N SER A 29 -27.65 -18.20 12.34
CA SER A 29 -26.48 -18.97 12.78
C SER A 29 -26.12 -20.04 11.74
N GLY A 30 -25.21 -19.70 10.83
CA GLY A 30 -24.63 -20.63 9.86
C GLY A 30 -23.48 -19.96 9.12
N THR A 31 -22.38 -20.69 8.93
CA THR A 31 -21.19 -20.28 8.18
C THR A 31 -21.59 -19.86 6.76
N LYS A 32 -21.72 -18.54 6.51
CA LYS A 32 -21.81 -18.01 5.15
C LYS A 32 -20.41 -18.04 4.51
N PRO A 33 -20.25 -18.54 3.27
CA PRO A 33 -19.07 -18.24 2.49
C PRO A 33 -19.06 -16.72 2.23
N ALA A 34 -17.95 -16.08 2.57
CA ALA A 34 -17.79 -14.65 2.41
C ALA A 34 -17.76 -14.30 0.91
N ASN A 35 -18.91 -13.90 0.34
CA ASN A 35 -18.99 -13.38 -1.02
C ASN A 35 -18.43 -11.95 -1.03
N ILE A 36 -17.11 -11.82 -1.11
CA ILE A 36 -16.42 -10.52 -1.03
C ILE A 36 -15.72 -10.20 -2.37
N PRO A 37 -15.82 -8.95 -2.87
CA PRO A 37 -15.42 -8.60 -4.24
C PRO A 37 -13.97 -8.90 -4.64
N ALA A 38 -13.00 -8.88 -3.70
CA ALA A 38 -11.59 -9.03 -4.04
C ALA A 38 -11.20 -10.47 -4.39
N VAL A 39 -11.58 -11.46 -3.57
CA VAL A 39 -11.37 -12.88 -3.89
C VAL A 39 -12.18 -13.29 -5.11
N MET A 40 -13.37 -12.73 -5.30
CA MET A 40 -14.21 -13.01 -6.46
C MET A 40 -13.64 -12.41 -7.76
N ALA A 41 -13.13 -11.17 -7.72
CA ALA A 41 -12.45 -10.56 -8.85
C ALA A 41 -11.16 -11.31 -9.20
N ALA A 42 -10.34 -11.67 -8.20
CA ALA A 42 -9.14 -12.48 -8.41
C ALA A 42 -9.47 -13.87 -8.99
N ALA A 43 -10.57 -14.48 -8.55
CA ALA A 43 -11.06 -15.73 -9.11
C ALA A 43 -11.54 -15.58 -10.56
N ALA A 44 -12.23 -14.49 -10.90
CA ALA A 44 -12.63 -14.20 -12.28
C ALA A 44 -11.41 -14.02 -13.18
N ALA A 45 -10.48 -13.14 -12.80
CA ALA A 45 -9.26 -12.85 -13.56
C ALA A 45 -8.41 -14.10 -13.73
N SER A 46 -8.18 -14.83 -12.64
CA SER A 46 -7.47 -16.12 -12.63
C SER A 46 -8.31 -17.28 -13.16
N SER A 47 -9.47 -17.03 -13.77
CA SER A 47 -10.23 -18.03 -14.53
C SER A 47 -10.42 -17.61 -16.00
N GLY A 48 -9.90 -16.44 -16.40
CA GLY A 48 -10.04 -15.89 -17.74
C GLY A 48 -11.32 -15.06 -17.96
N GLY A 49 -12.05 -14.75 -16.88
CA GLY A 49 -13.21 -13.85 -16.88
C GLY A 49 -12.82 -12.40 -16.57
N ASN A 50 -13.61 -11.45 -17.05
CA ASN A 50 -13.45 -10.04 -16.74
C ASN A 50 -14.66 -9.58 -15.90
N LEU A 51 -14.48 -9.41 -14.60
CA LEU A 51 -15.56 -8.97 -13.70
C LEU A 51 -15.65 -7.44 -13.76
N LYS A 52 -16.64 -6.90 -14.48
CA LYS A 52 -16.97 -5.47 -14.40
C LYS A 52 -17.97 -5.30 -13.26
N LEU A 53 -17.56 -4.60 -12.20
CA LEU A 53 -18.42 -4.22 -11.08
C LEU A 53 -19.58 -3.33 -11.58
N THR A 54 -20.63 -3.96 -12.12
CA THR A 54 -21.91 -3.36 -12.51
C THR A 54 -23.06 -4.11 -11.83
N GLU A 55 -24.22 -3.47 -11.70
CA GLU A 55 -25.37 -3.88 -10.86
C GLU A 55 -25.93 -5.31 -11.10
N ALA A 56 -25.42 -6.06 -12.09
CA ALA A 56 -25.71 -7.47 -12.34
C ALA A 56 -24.94 -8.45 -11.43
N PHE A 57 -24.76 -8.10 -10.16
CA PHE A 57 -23.87 -8.78 -9.20
C PHE A 57 -24.15 -10.29 -9.08
N ASN A 58 -25.39 -10.75 -9.06
CA ASN A 58 -25.67 -12.18 -8.81
C ASN A 58 -25.36 -13.10 -10.00
N LEU A 59 -25.55 -12.63 -11.23
CA LEU A 59 -25.36 -13.46 -12.43
C LEU A 59 -23.87 -13.61 -12.79
N GLU A 60 -23.11 -12.53 -12.65
CA GLU A 60 -21.66 -12.52 -12.90
C GLU A 60 -20.88 -13.35 -11.89
N VAL A 61 -21.37 -13.41 -10.65
CA VAL A 61 -20.76 -14.16 -9.54
C VAL A 61 -20.93 -15.66 -9.72
N LEU A 62 -22.11 -16.11 -10.10
CA LEU A 62 -22.35 -17.52 -10.43
C LEU A 62 -21.55 -17.95 -11.65
N SER A 63 -21.50 -17.11 -12.70
CA SER A 63 -20.66 -17.34 -13.88
C SER A 63 -19.18 -17.51 -13.48
N THR A 64 -18.66 -16.58 -12.68
CA THR A 64 -17.28 -16.62 -12.17
C THR A 64 -17.00 -17.87 -11.35
N ALA A 65 -17.92 -18.27 -10.47
CA ALA A 65 -17.77 -19.47 -9.65
C ALA A 65 -17.71 -20.74 -10.51
N VAL A 66 -18.55 -20.85 -11.54
CA VAL A 66 -18.55 -21.99 -12.47
C VAL A 66 -17.25 -22.06 -13.27
N VAL A 67 -16.77 -20.94 -13.81
CA VAL A 67 -15.50 -20.89 -14.56
C VAL A 67 -14.33 -21.26 -13.64
N SER A 68 -14.29 -20.72 -12.41
CA SER A 68 -13.28 -21.05 -11.39
C SER A 68 -13.28 -22.53 -11.01
N ALA A 69 -14.46 -23.11 -10.76
CA ALA A 69 -14.60 -24.53 -10.46
C ALA A 69 -14.12 -25.42 -11.63
N THR A 70 -14.43 -25.04 -12.86
CA THR A 70 -14.00 -25.76 -14.07
C THR A 70 -12.47 -25.76 -14.19
N VAL A 71 -11.82 -24.61 -13.99
CA VAL A 71 -10.35 -24.48 -14.03
C VAL A 71 -9.70 -25.36 -12.95
N LYS A 72 -10.22 -25.33 -11.71
CA LYS A 72 -9.72 -26.18 -10.62
C LYS A 72 -9.85 -27.67 -10.96
N CYS A 73 -11.00 -28.07 -11.51
CA CYS A 73 -11.26 -29.46 -11.91
C CYS A 73 -10.29 -29.93 -12.99
N ASN A 74 -10.04 -29.11 -14.02
CA ASN A 74 -9.10 -29.44 -15.10
C ASN A 74 -7.69 -29.70 -14.56
N HIS A 75 -7.15 -28.80 -13.73
CA HIS A 75 -5.80 -28.97 -13.18
C HIS A 75 -5.70 -30.12 -12.17
N SER A 76 -6.72 -30.35 -11.35
CA SER A 76 -6.80 -31.57 -10.52
C SER A 76 -6.80 -32.84 -11.37
N GLY A 77 -7.55 -32.84 -12.47
CA GLY A 77 -7.60 -33.95 -13.43
C GLY A 77 -6.27 -34.20 -14.14
N GLU A 78 -5.56 -33.15 -14.54
CA GLU A 78 -4.21 -33.23 -15.12
C GLU A 78 -3.22 -33.90 -14.17
N ILE A 79 -3.15 -33.44 -12.91
CA ILE A 79 -2.24 -34.01 -11.90
C ILE A 79 -2.63 -35.45 -11.55
N ALA A 80 -3.92 -35.74 -11.39
CA ALA A 80 -4.39 -37.11 -11.17
C ALA A 80 -4.04 -38.03 -12.34
N GLY A 81 -4.17 -37.54 -13.58
CA GLY A 81 -3.76 -38.25 -14.79
C GLY A 81 -2.25 -38.52 -14.85
N MET A 82 -1.41 -37.51 -14.55
CA MET A 82 0.04 -37.67 -14.49
C MET A 82 0.45 -38.69 -13.42
N THR A 83 -0.15 -38.63 -12.24
CA THR A 83 0.13 -39.55 -11.13
C THR A 83 -0.25 -40.98 -11.51
N ARG A 84 -1.45 -41.18 -12.08
CA ARG A 84 -1.94 -42.51 -12.49
C ARG A 84 -1.13 -43.12 -13.64
N LEU A 85 -0.70 -42.33 -14.61
CA LEU A 85 0.15 -42.82 -15.71
C LEU A 85 1.48 -43.35 -15.20
N TYR A 86 2.08 -42.68 -14.22
CA TYR A 86 3.34 -43.12 -13.63
C TYR A 86 3.17 -44.31 -12.68
N GLU A 87 2.12 -44.35 -11.87
CA GLU A 87 1.80 -45.56 -11.07
C GLU A 87 1.63 -46.80 -11.98
N ASN A 88 1.07 -46.63 -13.18
CA ASN A 88 0.96 -47.70 -14.16
C ASN A 88 2.31 -48.09 -14.77
N MET A 89 3.23 -47.14 -14.97
CA MET A 89 4.59 -47.42 -15.46
C MET A 89 5.45 -48.10 -14.39
N GLU A 90 5.34 -47.67 -13.13
CA GLU A 90 6.04 -48.27 -11.99
C GLU A 90 5.59 -49.72 -11.76
N LYS A 91 4.29 -49.99 -11.88
CA LYS A 91 3.75 -51.37 -11.86
C LYS A 91 4.23 -52.20 -13.05
N ALA A 92 4.33 -51.63 -14.24
CA ALA A 92 4.80 -52.34 -15.43
C ALA A 92 6.30 -52.71 -15.34
N ASP A 93 7.12 -51.87 -14.71
CA ASP A 93 8.55 -52.17 -14.43
C ASP A 93 8.71 -53.25 -13.34
N ASP A 94 7.87 -53.24 -12.29
CA ASP A 94 7.90 -54.29 -11.25
C ASP A 94 7.39 -55.64 -11.78
N ASP A 95 6.37 -55.64 -12.66
CA ASP A 95 5.86 -56.86 -13.31
C ASP A 95 6.87 -57.46 -14.32
N THR A 96 7.75 -56.63 -14.91
CA THR A 96 8.82 -57.11 -15.80
C THR A 96 10.05 -57.64 -15.05
N GLU A 97 10.34 -57.15 -13.84
CA GLU A 97 11.34 -57.77 -12.95
C GLU A 97 10.83 -59.08 -12.31
N ALA A 98 9.52 -59.24 -12.10
CA ALA A 98 8.93 -60.47 -11.57
C ALA A 98 8.81 -61.61 -12.61
N ALA A 99 8.85 -61.30 -13.91
CA ALA A 99 8.58 -62.27 -14.99
C ALA A 99 9.83 -62.91 -15.63
N SER A 100 11.05 -62.67 -15.13
CA SER A 100 12.26 -63.33 -15.65
C SER A 100 12.58 -64.63 -14.91
N SER A 101 11.81 -65.70 -15.16
CA SER A 101 12.33 -67.08 -15.18
C SER A 101 11.31 -68.08 -15.79
N PRO A 102 11.57 -68.65 -16.98
CA PRO A 102 10.93 -69.89 -17.40
C PRO A 102 11.92 -71.05 -17.31
N GLY A 103 11.72 -71.93 -16.33
CA GLY A 103 12.47 -73.18 -16.19
C GLY A 103 11.64 -74.38 -16.63
N LEU A 104 11.86 -74.88 -17.86
CA LEU A 104 11.42 -76.19 -18.33
C LEU A 104 12.55 -77.20 -18.10
N GLY A 105 12.33 -78.25 -17.30
CA GLY A 105 13.31 -79.33 -17.13
C GLY A 105 12.96 -80.34 -16.03
N SER A 106 12.56 -81.54 -16.47
CA SER A 106 12.33 -82.77 -15.70
C SER A 106 13.63 -83.36 -15.10
N GLY A 107 13.53 -84.00 -13.92
CA GLY A 107 14.49 -85.01 -13.44
C GLY A 107 15.03 -84.81 -12.01
N ALA A 108 14.68 -85.70 -11.09
CA ALA A 108 15.05 -85.74 -9.66
C ALA A 108 16.53 -86.17 -9.40
N PRO A 109 16.96 -86.44 -8.14
CA PRO A 109 17.18 -85.50 -7.03
C PRO A 109 18.62 -85.64 -6.43
N GLN A 110 19.16 -84.64 -5.70
CA GLN A 110 19.93 -84.86 -4.45
C GLN A 110 20.61 -83.61 -3.84
N SER A 111 20.56 -83.62 -2.51
CA SER A 111 21.52 -83.12 -1.50
C SER A 111 21.80 -81.62 -1.35
N ASN A 112 21.20 -81.08 -0.29
CA ASN A 112 21.81 -80.10 0.60
C ASN A 112 23.22 -80.56 1.03
N PHE A 113 24.26 -79.77 0.77
CA PHE A 113 25.36 -79.56 1.71
C PHE A 113 26.23 -78.37 1.27
N SER A 114 26.70 -77.62 2.27
CA SER A 114 27.89 -76.75 2.23
C SER A 114 27.68 -75.28 1.87
N ARG A 115 27.17 -74.57 2.88
CA ARG A 115 27.59 -73.22 3.28
C ARG A 115 29.13 -73.13 3.34
N LEU A 116 29.66 -71.94 3.02
CA LEU A 116 31.01 -71.38 3.27
C LEU A 116 32.04 -71.50 2.13
N ILE A 117 32.35 -70.38 1.46
CA ILE A 117 33.59 -69.58 1.63
C ILE A 117 33.58 -68.36 0.69
N SER A 118 34.09 -67.22 1.20
CA SER A 118 34.64 -66.04 0.49
C SER A 118 33.75 -64.82 0.19
N GLY A 119 33.64 -63.97 1.21
CA GLY A 119 34.20 -62.59 1.25
C GLY A 119 34.32 -61.72 -0.02
N ALA A 120 33.74 -60.51 0.13
CA ALA A 120 34.24 -59.18 -0.25
C ALA A 120 34.02 -58.64 -1.67
N PHE A 121 32.87 -57.95 -1.87
CA PHE A 121 32.79 -56.61 -2.46
C PHE A 121 31.54 -55.89 -1.89
N PRO A 122 31.60 -54.63 -1.43
CA PRO A 122 30.39 -53.86 -1.17
C PRO A 122 29.76 -53.53 -2.52
N GLN A 123 28.55 -54.03 -2.80
CA GLN A 123 27.72 -53.44 -3.85
C GLN A 123 27.48 -51.96 -3.50
N PRO A 124 27.54 -51.03 -4.46
CA PRO A 124 27.11 -49.66 -4.21
C PRO A 124 25.65 -49.69 -3.74
N PRO A 125 25.23 -48.84 -2.79
CA PRO A 125 23.84 -48.80 -2.39
C PRO A 125 23.00 -48.50 -3.63
N LYS A 126 22.05 -49.39 -3.95
CA LYS A 126 21.05 -49.13 -4.99
C LYS A 126 20.42 -47.76 -4.71
N PRO A 127 20.33 -46.85 -5.68
CA PRO A 127 19.64 -45.58 -5.48
C PRO A 127 18.20 -45.91 -5.09
N LYS A 128 17.74 -45.39 -3.95
CA LYS A 128 16.31 -45.46 -3.58
C LYS A 128 15.55 -44.79 -4.73
N LYS A 129 14.69 -45.52 -5.45
CA LYS A 129 13.78 -44.93 -6.46
C LYS A 129 13.02 -43.80 -5.75
N GLU A 130 13.31 -42.55 -6.13
CA GLU A 130 12.57 -41.40 -5.63
C GLU A 130 11.11 -41.56 -6.07
N SER A 131 10.16 -41.40 -5.16
CA SER A 131 8.74 -41.49 -5.53
C SER A 131 8.40 -40.40 -6.54
N PHE A 132 7.58 -40.72 -7.55
CA PHE A 132 7.22 -39.79 -8.62
C PHE A 132 6.67 -38.45 -8.09
N GLY A 133 5.92 -38.48 -6.98
CA GLY A 133 5.48 -37.28 -6.27
C GLY A 133 6.65 -36.38 -5.82
N SER A 134 7.77 -36.95 -5.36
CA SER A 134 8.98 -36.20 -5.00
C SER A 134 9.61 -35.52 -6.23
N ILE A 135 9.66 -36.22 -7.37
CA ILE A 135 10.19 -35.69 -8.63
C ILE A 135 9.34 -34.51 -9.12
N LEU A 136 8.01 -34.65 -9.11
CA LEU A 136 7.10 -33.57 -9.48
C LEU A 136 7.17 -32.38 -8.51
N LEU A 137 7.21 -32.63 -7.20
CA LEU A 137 7.40 -31.58 -6.20
C LEU A 137 8.68 -30.78 -6.48
N ASN A 138 9.81 -31.47 -6.68
CA ASN A 138 11.09 -30.84 -6.98
C ASN A 138 11.07 -30.08 -8.32
N LYS A 139 10.35 -30.58 -9.33
CA LYS A 139 10.15 -29.88 -10.62
C LYS A 139 9.42 -28.55 -10.41
N PHE A 140 8.28 -28.55 -9.72
CA PHE A 140 7.50 -27.34 -9.49
C PHE A 140 8.24 -26.33 -8.58
N VAL A 141 8.98 -26.81 -7.57
CA VAL A 141 9.86 -25.98 -6.76
C VAL A 141 10.88 -25.23 -7.64
N ARG A 142 11.57 -25.94 -8.55
CA ARG A 142 12.55 -25.31 -9.46
C ARG A 142 11.91 -24.30 -10.43
N LEU A 143 10.71 -24.59 -10.94
CA LEU A 143 9.98 -23.68 -11.83
C LEU A 143 9.58 -22.40 -11.11
N LEU A 144 9.02 -22.50 -9.90
CA LEU A 144 8.65 -21.33 -9.10
C LEU A 144 9.87 -20.49 -8.69
N GLN A 145 10.99 -21.13 -8.33
CA GLN A 145 12.26 -20.42 -8.07
C GLN A 145 12.78 -19.65 -9.29
N LYS A 146 12.58 -20.18 -10.50
CA LYS A 146 12.94 -19.49 -11.74
C LYS A 146 12.14 -18.20 -11.93
N PHE A 147 10.84 -18.22 -11.62
CA PHE A 147 10.01 -17.02 -11.66
C PHE A 147 10.47 -15.95 -10.66
N VAL A 148 10.80 -16.36 -9.43
CA VAL A 148 11.35 -15.44 -8.41
C VAL A 148 12.66 -14.81 -8.90
N SER A 149 13.59 -15.63 -9.40
CA SER A 149 14.88 -15.16 -9.91
C SER A 149 14.74 -14.20 -11.10
N SER A 150 13.73 -14.41 -11.96
CA SER A 150 13.42 -13.53 -13.08
C SER A 150 12.89 -12.18 -12.58
N ALA A 151 11.94 -12.20 -11.63
CA ALA A 151 11.33 -11.00 -11.07
C ALA A 151 12.35 -10.13 -10.30
N GLU A 152 13.27 -10.76 -9.56
CA GLU A 152 14.36 -10.07 -8.84
C GLU A 152 15.36 -9.40 -9.79
N LYS A 153 15.63 -10.00 -10.94
CA LYS A 153 16.48 -9.42 -12.00
C LYS A 153 15.77 -8.34 -12.83
N GLY A 154 14.52 -8.00 -12.50
CA GLY A 154 13.74 -7.03 -13.24
C GLY A 154 13.09 -7.56 -14.52
N GLY A 155 13.15 -8.86 -14.79
CA GLY A 155 12.50 -9.47 -15.94
C GLY A 155 10.98 -9.54 -15.78
N ASP A 156 10.26 -9.43 -16.90
CA ASP A 156 8.81 -9.64 -16.93
C ASP A 156 8.48 -11.14 -16.82
N VAL A 157 7.41 -11.46 -16.11
CA VAL A 157 6.97 -12.83 -15.89
C VAL A 157 5.73 -13.10 -16.73
N ASP A 158 5.79 -14.11 -17.59
CA ASP A 158 4.63 -14.50 -18.39
C ASP A 158 3.46 -14.93 -17.50
N LYS A 159 2.35 -14.20 -17.64
CA LYS A 159 1.15 -14.32 -16.80
C LYS A 159 0.52 -15.71 -16.93
N SER A 160 0.45 -16.23 -18.15
CA SER A 160 -0.24 -17.51 -18.42
C SER A 160 0.55 -18.69 -17.87
N SER A 161 1.87 -18.73 -18.14
CA SER A 161 2.77 -19.75 -17.61
C SER A 161 2.85 -19.75 -16.09
N PHE A 162 2.91 -18.56 -15.46
CA PHE A 162 2.93 -18.45 -14.00
C PHE A 162 1.64 -19.01 -13.38
N ARG A 163 0.48 -18.62 -13.92
CA ARG A 163 -0.83 -19.09 -13.44
C ARG A 163 -1.02 -20.59 -13.60
N GLU A 164 -0.64 -21.16 -14.74
CA GLU A 164 -0.72 -22.59 -14.98
C GLU A 164 0.17 -23.36 -13.99
N THR A 165 1.43 -22.93 -13.84
CA THR A 165 2.40 -23.56 -12.92
C THR A 165 1.90 -23.55 -11.48
N CYS A 166 1.39 -22.41 -11.00
CA CYS A 166 0.84 -22.29 -9.65
C CYS A 166 -0.40 -23.15 -9.44
N SER A 167 -1.27 -23.28 -10.46
CA SER A 167 -2.49 -24.10 -10.39
C SER A 167 -2.18 -25.60 -10.36
N GLN A 168 -1.24 -26.06 -11.20
CA GLN A 168 -0.76 -27.44 -11.19
C GLN A 168 -0.04 -27.79 -9.87
N ALA A 169 0.78 -26.88 -9.36
CA ALA A 169 1.45 -27.06 -8.07
C ALA A 169 0.45 -27.14 -6.90
N ALA A 170 -0.60 -26.32 -6.89
CA ALA A 170 -1.64 -26.37 -5.85
C ALA A 170 -2.44 -27.68 -5.91
N ALA A 171 -2.81 -28.14 -7.11
CA ALA A 171 -3.46 -29.43 -7.32
C ALA A 171 -2.61 -30.59 -6.80
N LEU A 172 -1.29 -30.56 -7.05
CA LEU A 172 -0.34 -31.56 -6.54
C LEU A 172 -0.21 -31.53 -5.01
N LEU A 173 -0.18 -30.35 -4.40
CA LEU A 173 -0.17 -30.25 -2.94
C LEU A 173 -1.44 -30.85 -2.32
N LEU A 174 -2.60 -30.61 -2.92
CA LEU A 174 -3.86 -31.17 -2.41
C LEU A 174 -3.94 -32.69 -2.60
N SER A 175 -3.47 -33.23 -3.73
CA SER A 175 -3.48 -34.68 -3.96
C SER A 175 -2.47 -35.43 -3.08
N THR A 176 -1.33 -34.81 -2.77
CA THR A 176 -0.30 -35.41 -1.91
C THR A 176 -0.68 -35.35 -0.43
N LEU A 177 -1.59 -34.47 -0.04
CA LEU A 177 -2.06 -34.29 1.34
C LEU A 177 -2.82 -35.52 1.86
N ASP A 178 -3.54 -36.21 0.98
CA ASP A 178 -4.29 -37.43 1.31
C ASP A 178 -3.40 -38.68 1.34
N SER A 179 -2.15 -38.58 0.84
CA SER A 179 -1.19 -39.68 0.82
C SER A 179 -0.24 -39.62 2.02
N ASP A 180 -0.35 -40.56 2.95
CA ASP A 180 0.39 -40.67 4.24
C ASP A 180 1.93 -40.87 4.13
N SER A 181 2.58 -40.39 3.06
CA SER A 181 4.02 -40.57 2.84
C SER A 181 4.86 -39.52 3.59
N LYS A 182 5.32 -39.88 4.80
CA LYS A 182 6.24 -39.10 5.66
C LYS A 182 7.60 -38.72 5.01
N THR A 183 7.87 -39.11 3.76
CA THR A 183 9.18 -39.02 3.13
C THR A 183 9.47 -37.70 2.40
N ASN A 184 8.48 -36.84 2.16
CA ASN A 184 8.65 -35.59 1.36
C ASN A 184 8.16 -34.30 2.06
N VAL A 185 8.16 -34.28 3.40
CA VAL A 185 7.66 -33.12 4.18
C VAL A 185 8.39 -31.82 3.84
N GLU A 186 9.69 -31.89 3.58
CA GLU A 186 10.51 -30.71 3.24
C GLU A 186 10.13 -30.11 1.88
N SER A 187 10.11 -30.91 0.81
CA SER A 187 9.69 -30.44 -0.53
C SER A 187 8.24 -29.97 -0.56
N PHE A 188 7.34 -30.60 0.21
CA PHE A 188 5.96 -30.16 0.39
C PHE A 188 5.91 -28.75 1.03
N SER A 189 6.61 -28.57 2.15
CA SER A 189 6.67 -27.28 2.86
C SER A 189 7.29 -26.18 1.99
N GLN A 190 8.33 -26.51 1.22
CA GLN A 190 9.00 -25.60 0.31
C GLN A 190 8.08 -25.16 -0.83
N LEU A 191 7.32 -26.10 -1.41
CA LEU A 191 6.37 -25.78 -2.47
C LEU A 191 5.23 -24.90 -1.95
N LEU A 192 4.67 -25.22 -0.78
CA LEU A 192 3.65 -24.39 -0.12
C LEU A 192 4.16 -22.96 0.13
N ARG A 193 5.38 -22.85 0.65
CA ARG A 193 6.04 -21.57 0.87
C ARG A 193 6.22 -20.79 -0.44
N LEU A 194 6.72 -21.43 -1.49
CA LEU A 194 6.88 -20.76 -2.79
C LEU A 194 5.55 -20.27 -3.36
N LEU A 195 4.46 -21.04 -3.24
CA LEU A 195 3.13 -20.58 -3.66
C LEU A 195 2.63 -19.36 -2.87
N CYS A 196 3.06 -19.21 -1.61
CA CYS A 196 2.74 -18.02 -0.81
C CYS A 196 3.64 -16.82 -1.15
N TRP A 197 4.94 -17.05 -1.37
CA TRP A 197 5.92 -15.98 -1.54
C TRP A 197 6.09 -15.49 -2.98
N CYS A 198 5.88 -16.34 -4.00
CA CYS A 198 6.07 -15.95 -5.41
C CYS A 198 5.26 -14.71 -5.81
N PRO A 199 3.95 -14.60 -5.49
CA PRO A 199 3.18 -13.39 -5.76
C PRO A 199 3.75 -12.13 -5.09
N ALA A 200 4.29 -12.25 -3.88
CA ALA A 200 4.94 -11.14 -3.17
C ALA A 200 6.27 -10.74 -3.84
N TYR A 201 7.08 -11.68 -4.32
CA TYR A 201 8.31 -11.36 -5.05
C TYR A 201 8.06 -10.64 -6.38
N ILE A 202 7.06 -11.10 -7.14
CA ILE A 202 6.70 -10.53 -8.45
C ILE A 202 6.00 -9.17 -8.28
N SER A 203 5.15 -9.02 -7.26
CA SER A 203 4.48 -7.76 -6.89
C SER A 203 3.68 -7.10 -8.03
N THR A 204 3.09 -7.88 -8.94
CA THR A 204 2.17 -7.39 -9.98
C THR A 204 0.73 -7.76 -9.67
N ILE A 205 -0.21 -7.07 -10.32
CA ILE A 205 -1.66 -7.32 -10.16
C ILE A 205 -1.98 -8.76 -10.53
N ASP A 206 -1.55 -9.22 -11.72
CA ASP A 206 -1.88 -10.57 -12.22
C ASP A 206 -1.27 -11.69 -11.36
N ALA A 207 -0.04 -11.48 -10.87
CA ALA A 207 0.61 -12.45 -9.98
C ALA A 207 -0.12 -12.54 -8.63
N MET A 208 -0.60 -11.42 -8.12
CA MET A 208 -1.37 -11.37 -6.88
C MET A 208 -2.76 -11.99 -7.03
N GLU A 209 -3.46 -11.72 -8.13
CA GLU A 209 -4.74 -12.38 -8.44
C GLU A 209 -4.59 -13.91 -8.50
N THR A 210 -3.53 -14.37 -9.17
CA THR A 210 -3.18 -15.80 -9.22
C THR A 210 -2.91 -16.34 -7.81
N GLY A 211 -2.12 -15.61 -7.00
CA GLY A 211 -1.87 -15.96 -5.60
C GLY A 211 -3.15 -16.14 -4.81
N ILE A 212 -4.03 -15.14 -4.82
CA ILE A 212 -5.31 -15.15 -4.12
C ILE A 212 -6.20 -16.32 -4.56
N PHE A 213 -6.26 -16.60 -5.87
CA PHE A 213 -6.99 -17.74 -6.40
C PHE A 213 -6.47 -19.07 -5.82
N ILE A 214 -5.16 -19.25 -5.77
CA ILE A 214 -4.50 -20.45 -5.22
C ILE A 214 -4.67 -20.54 -3.71
N TRP A 215 -4.43 -19.48 -2.96
CA TRP A 215 -4.56 -19.49 -1.50
C TRP A 215 -6.00 -19.76 -1.07
N THR A 216 -6.97 -19.18 -1.78
CA THR A 216 -8.39 -19.46 -1.56
C THR A 216 -8.68 -20.93 -1.83
N TRP A 217 -8.17 -21.50 -2.93
CA TRP A 217 -8.34 -22.92 -3.22
C TRP A 217 -7.74 -23.82 -2.14
N LEU A 218 -6.49 -23.58 -1.73
CA LEU A 218 -5.80 -24.36 -0.71
C LEU A 218 -6.55 -24.35 0.62
N VAL A 219 -6.94 -23.17 1.12
CA VAL A 219 -7.58 -23.08 2.43
C VAL A 219 -9.05 -23.55 2.42
N SER A 220 -9.73 -23.49 1.26
CA SER A 220 -11.07 -24.08 1.12
C SER A 220 -11.04 -25.61 0.98
N ALA A 221 -10.07 -26.16 0.26
CA ALA A 221 -9.98 -27.62 0.05
C ALA A 221 -9.31 -28.35 1.23
N ALA A 222 -8.34 -27.72 1.89
CA ALA A 222 -7.62 -28.26 3.04
C ALA A 222 -7.55 -27.23 4.19
N PRO A 223 -8.63 -27.07 4.99
CA PRO A 223 -8.69 -26.09 6.09
C PRO A 223 -7.57 -26.25 7.13
N GLN A 224 -7.02 -27.46 7.29
CA GLN A 224 -5.87 -27.75 8.16
C GLN A 224 -4.60 -27.01 7.75
N LEU A 225 -4.43 -26.65 6.48
CA LEU A 225 -3.31 -25.83 6.00
C LEU A 225 -3.52 -24.34 6.30
N GLY A 226 -4.72 -23.92 6.68
CA GLY A 226 -5.08 -22.51 6.89
C GLY A 226 -4.09 -21.73 7.76
N PRO A 227 -3.74 -22.20 8.97
CA PRO A 227 -2.75 -21.51 9.82
C PRO A 227 -1.35 -21.43 9.20
N VAL A 228 -0.91 -22.46 8.48
CA VAL A 228 0.43 -22.52 7.86
C VAL A 228 0.51 -21.58 6.66
N VAL A 229 -0.51 -21.61 5.78
CA VAL A 229 -0.63 -20.68 4.65
C VAL A 229 -0.67 -19.24 5.17
N LEU A 230 -1.49 -18.97 6.19
CA LEU A 230 -1.59 -17.62 6.74
C LEU A 230 -0.28 -17.17 7.39
N ALA A 231 0.47 -18.05 8.04
CA ALA A 231 1.76 -17.72 8.62
C ALA A 231 2.78 -17.31 7.54
N GLU A 232 2.89 -18.09 6.45
CA GLU A 232 3.77 -17.76 5.32
C GLU A 232 3.36 -16.46 4.63
N LEU A 233 2.07 -16.19 4.47
CA LEU A 233 1.57 -14.94 3.89
C LEU A 233 1.86 -13.73 4.79
N VAL A 234 1.72 -13.89 6.11
CA VAL A 234 2.06 -12.82 7.06
C VAL A 234 3.56 -12.55 7.04
N ASP A 235 4.41 -13.59 7.01
CA ASP A 235 5.86 -13.40 6.91
C ASP A 235 6.27 -12.75 5.57
N ALA A 236 5.61 -13.11 4.47
CA ALA A 236 5.80 -12.45 3.18
C ALA A 236 5.37 -10.96 3.21
N TRP A 237 4.27 -10.62 3.90
CA TRP A 237 3.85 -9.23 4.11
C TRP A 237 4.87 -8.45 4.95
N LEU A 238 5.37 -9.04 6.04
CA LEU A 238 6.42 -8.42 6.85
C LEU A 238 7.69 -8.16 6.01
N TRP A 239 8.04 -9.09 5.12
CA TRP A 239 9.14 -8.90 4.19
C TRP A 239 8.92 -7.73 3.21
N THR A 240 7.69 -7.47 2.75
CA THR A 240 7.43 -6.28 1.90
C THR A 240 7.58 -4.97 2.68
N ILE A 241 7.30 -4.97 3.99
CA ILE A 241 7.59 -3.83 4.89
C ILE A 241 9.11 -3.62 5.00
N ASP A 242 9.87 -4.67 5.29
CA ASP A 242 11.32 -4.58 5.49
C ASP A 242 12.06 -4.18 4.21
N THR A 243 11.58 -4.66 3.06
CA THR A 243 12.15 -4.33 1.74
C THR A 243 11.55 -3.07 1.09
N LYS A 244 10.67 -2.34 1.80
CA LYS A 244 10.06 -1.08 1.35
C LYS A 244 9.36 -1.17 -0.01
N ARG A 245 8.49 -2.17 -0.20
CA ARG A 245 7.78 -2.41 -1.47
C ARG A 245 6.34 -1.90 -1.45
N GLY A 246 5.79 -1.55 -2.62
CA GLY A 246 4.40 -1.14 -2.79
C GLY A 246 3.96 -0.01 -1.86
N ILE A 247 2.99 -0.28 -0.98
CA ILE A 247 2.51 0.71 -0.01
C ILE A 247 3.56 1.10 1.04
N PHE A 248 4.69 0.38 1.13
CA PHE A 248 5.80 0.66 2.05
C PHE A 248 7.01 1.35 1.38
N ALA A 249 6.87 1.78 0.12
CA ALA A 249 7.92 2.47 -0.63
C ALA A 249 8.05 3.95 -0.22
N SER A 250 8.49 4.21 1.01
CA SER A 250 8.59 5.57 1.59
C SER A 250 9.65 6.49 0.95
N ASP A 251 10.64 5.90 0.29
CA ASP A 251 11.82 6.63 -0.19
C ASP A 251 11.57 7.33 -1.54
N THR A 252 10.52 6.94 -2.26
CA THR A 252 10.13 7.49 -3.56
C THR A 252 9.52 8.89 -3.42
N ARG A 253 10.36 9.93 -3.52
CA ARG A 253 9.92 11.33 -3.51
C ARG A 253 9.31 11.81 -4.83
N TYR A 254 9.40 10.99 -5.88
CA TYR A 254 8.89 11.30 -7.21
C TYR A 254 7.52 10.65 -7.45
N SER A 255 6.51 11.11 -6.71
CA SER A 255 5.17 10.56 -6.80
C SER A 255 4.16 11.62 -7.27
N GLY A 256 3.20 11.22 -8.09
CA GLY A 256 2.13 12.09 -8.57
C GLY A 256 2.45 12.97 -9.81
N PRO A 257 1.42 13.54 -10.46
CA PRO A 257 1.54 14.42 -11.62
C PRO A 257 2.32 15.69 -11.33
N ALA A 258 2.27 16.22 -10.11
CA ALA A 258 3.01 17.43 -9.74
C ALA A 258 4.53 17.20 -9.80
N ALA A 259 5.01 16.08 -9.25
CA ALA A 259 6.42 15.68 -9.36
C ALA A 259 6.81 15.37 -10.82
N LYS A 260 5.93 14.72 -11.59
CA LYS A 260 6.18 14.39 -13.02
C LYS A 260 6.22 15.61 -13.94
N LEU A 261 5.24 16.50 -13.82
CA LEU A 261 5.05 17.65 -14.71
C LEU A 261 5.85 18.87 -14.26
N ARG A 262 6.07 19.03 -12.95
CA ARG A 262 6.73 20.19 -12.37
C ARG A 262 7.72 19.79 -11.26
N PRO A 263 8.76 19.00 -11.56
CA PRO A 263 9.75 18.53 -10.58
C PRO A 263 10.57 19.67 -9.94
N HIS A 264 10.44 20.90 -10.46
CA HIS A 264 11.10 22.10 -9.97
C HIS A 264 10.37 22.74 -8.78
N LEU A 265 9.14 22.29 -8.46
CA LEU A 265 8.31 22.83 -7.40
C LEU A 265 8.47 22.11 -6.05
N SER A 266 8.96 20.87 -6.06
CA SER A 266 9.18 20.09 -4.85
C SER A 266 10.46 20.52 -4.12
N HIS A 267 10.46 20.42 -2.79
CA HIS A 267 11.63 20.69 -1.95
C HIS A 267 12.79 19.72 -2.23
N GLY A 268 13.99 20.26 -2.42
CA GLY A 268 15.23 19.49 -2.62
C GLY A 268 15.44 19.00 -4.06
N GLU A 269 16.46 18.16 -4.26
CA GLU A 269 16.83 17.68 -5.59
C GLU A 269 15.84 16.63 -6.10
N PRO A 270 15.32 16.78 -7.35
CA PRO A 270 14.45 15.78 -7.94
C PRO A 270 15.20 14.47 -8.21
N GLN A 271 14.69 13.37 -7.65
CA GLN A 271 15.20 12.02 -7.91
C GLN A 271 14.74 11.51 -9.27
N SER A 272 15.51 10.60 -9.88
CA SER A 272 15.12 9.92 -11.11
C SER A 272 13.81 9.15 -10.92
N PRO A 273 12.96 9.05 -11.95
CA PRO A 273 11.76 8.22 -11.89
C PRO A 273 12.15 6.76 -11.57
N PRO A 274 11.33 6.03 -10.79
CA PRO A 274 11.61 4.63 -10.50
C PRO A 274 11.56 3.78 -11.78
N GLU A 275 12.42 2.76 -11.87
CA GLU A 275 12.48 1.84 -13.02
C GLU A 275 11.20 1.02 -13.23
N LYS A 276 10.45 0.77 -12.15
CA LYS A 276 9.16 0.07 -12.16
C LYS A 276 8.06 0.99 -11.67
N ASP A 277 6.88 0.86 -12.28
CA ASP A 277 5.70 1.61 -11.86
C ASP A 277 5.31 1.23 -10.41
N PRO A 278 5.38 2.16 -9.43
CA PRO A 278 5.02 1.86 -8.05
C PRO A 278 3.52 1.55 -7.89
N VAL A 279 2.67 1.98 -8.84
CA VAL A 279 1.22 1.81 -8.76
C VAL A 279 0.82 0.34 -8.85
N GLN A 280 1.47 -0.45 -9.71
CA GLN A 280 1.19 -1.89 -9.81
C GLN A 280 1.41 -2.61 -8.48
N GLN A 281 2.49 -2.29 -7.78
CA GLN A 281 2.79 -2.88 -6.47
C GLN A 281 1.79 -2.44 -5.40
N ILE A 282 1.36 -1.18 -5.43
CA ILE A 282 0.32 -0.66 -4.51
C ILE A 282 -1.00 -1.40 -4.74
N GLN A 283 -1.40 -1.58 -6.00
CA GLN A 283 -2.63 -2.30 -6.35
C GLN A 283 -2.55 -3.79 -5.99
N ALA A 284 -1.39 -4.42 -6.15
CA ALA A 284 -1.17 -5.79 -5.65
C ALA A 284 -1.39 -5.87 -4.13
N HIS A 285 -0.87 -4.93 -3.34
CA HIS A 285 -1.13 -4.89 -1.90
C HIS A 285 -2.63 -4.69 -1.59
N LYS A 286 -3.36 -3.89 -2.38
CA LYS A 286 -4.82 -3.72 -2.24
C LYS A 286 -5.57 -5.03 -2.38
N LEU A 287 -5.27 -5.81 -3.41
CA LEU A 287 -5.85 -7.14 -3.60
C LEU A 287 -5.51 -8.09 -2.44
N TRP A 288 -4.25 -8.07 -2.01
CA TRP A 288 -3.79 -8.91 -0.90
C TRP A 288 -4.49 -8.58 0.42
N ILE A 289 -4.66 -7.28 0.74
CA ILE A 289 -5.45 -6.83 1.89
C ILE A 289 -6.89 -7.32 1.78
N GLY A 290 -7.48 -7.28 0.58
CA GLY A 290 -8.79 -7.87 0.30
C GLY A 290 -8.86 -9.33 0.76
N PHE A 291 -7.90 -10.16 0.33
CA PHE A 291 -7.83 -11.56 0.82
C PHE A 291 -7.72 -11.66 2.34
N PHE A 292 -6.91 -10.83 3.01
CA PHE A 292 -6.82 -10.86 4.49
C PHE A 292 -8.13 -10.47 5.18
N ILE A 293 -8.86 -9.49 4.65
CA ILE A 293 -10.19 -9.12 5.15
C ILE A 293 -11.14 -10.31 4.99
N ASP A 294 -11.12 -10.97 3.84
CA ASP A 294 -11.98 -12.12 3.56
C ASP A 294 -11.68 -13.29 4.50
N ARG A 295 -10.39 -13.56 4.73
CA ARG A 295 -9.96 -14.56 5.70
C ARG A 295 -10.36 -14.18 7.13
N PHE A 296 -10.25 -12.92 7.51
CA PHE A 296 -10.65 -12.44 8.82
C PHE A 296 -12.14 -12.67 9.10
N GLU A 297 -13.02 -12.38 8.14
CA GLU A 297 -14.46 -12.57 8.31
C GLU A 297 -14.87 -14.02 8.59
N VAL A 298 -14.10 -14.98 8.06
CA VAL A 298 -14.29 -16.41 8.31
C VAL A 298 -13.71 -16.81 9.67
N VAL A 299 -12.47 -16.39 9.98
CA VAL A 299 -11.71 -16.96 11.12
C VAL A 299 -12.00 -16.28 12.45
N GLN A 300 -12.67 -15.12 12.44
CA GLN A 300 -13.00 -14.35 13.64
C GLN A 300 -13.77 -15.14 14.71
N HIS A 301 -14.47 -16.21 14.31
CA HIS A 301 -15.21 -17.07 15.23
C HIS A 301 -14.61 -18.47 15.41
N ASP A 302 -13.61 -18.83 14.59
CA ASP A 302 -13.20 -20.23 14.42
C ASP A 302 -11.76 -20.51 14.90
N SER A 303 -10.83 -19.55 14.80
CA SER A 303 -9.41 -19.82 15.05
C SER A 303 -8.64 -18.66 15.69
N THR A 304 -8.22 -18.85 16.96
CA THR A 304 -7.36 -17.89 17.66
C THR A 304 -5.96 -17.78 17.07
N VAL A 305 -5.38 -18.89 16.58
CA VAL A 305 -4.03 -18.88 15.98
C VAL A 305 -3.99 -17.98 14.75
N GLN A 306 -5.01 -18.09 13.88
CA GLN A 306 -5.11 -17.25 12.68
C GLN A 306 -5.34 -15.77 13.03
N LEU A 307 -6.13 -15.49 14.07
CA LEU A 307 -6.30 -14.13 14.58
C LEU A 307 -5.00 -13.52 15.12
N LEU A 308 -4.16 -14.30 15.82
CA LEU A 308 -2.86 -13.82 16.29
C LEU A 308 -1.91 -13.49 15.13
N LEU A 309 -1.94 -14.27 14.04
CA LEU A 309 -1.16 -13.99 12.83
C LEU A 309 -1.60 -12.69 12.16
N LEU A 310 -2.91 -12.47 12.02
CA LEU A 310 -3.46 -11.20 11.52
C LEU A 310 -3.10 -10.02 12.43
N GLY A 311 -3.15 -10.22 13.75
CA GLY A 311 -2.71 -9.23 14.72
C GLY A 311 -1.24 -8.85 14.56
N ARG A 312 -0.34 -9.84 14.36
CA ARG A 312 1.09 -9.60 14.07
C ARG A 312 1.28 -8.79 12.78
N MET A 313 0.50 -9.08 11.74
CA MET A 313 0.55 -8.35 10.47
C MET A 313 0.15 -6.87 10.66
N ILE A 314 -0.97 -6.60 11.34
CA ILE A 314 -1.48 -5.24 11.58
C ILE A 314 -0.50 -4.48 12.48
N GLN A 315 0.02 -5.11 13.53
CA GLN A 315 1.00 -4.51 14.44
C GLN A 315 2.30 -4.14 13.72
N ALA A 316 2.80 -5.00 12.83
CA ALA A 316 3.97 -4.69 12.03
C ALA A 316 3.71 -3.51 11.08
N THR A 317 2.51 -3.45 10.49
CA THR A 317 2.09 -2.40 9.55
C THR A 317 2.00 -1.02 10.22
N THR A 318 1.59 -0.95 11.49
CA THR A 318 1.41 0.32 12.22
C THR A 318 2.63 0.75 13.05
N LYS A 319 3.72 -0.04 13.02
CA LYS A 319 4.94 0.22 13.79
C LYS A 319 5.65 1.50 13.33
N LEU A 320 6.08 2.32 14.28
CA LEU A 320 6.88 3.53 14.06
C LEU A 320 8.37 3.20 13.82
N PRO A 321 9.10 4.01 13.02
CA PRO A 321 8.62 5.10 12.16
C PRO A 321 7.86 4.56 10.95
N TRP A 322 6.77 5.22 10.56
CA TRP A 322 5.98 4.76 9.42
C TRP A 322 6.75 4.90 8.12
N LYS A 323 6.68 3.83 7.31
CA LYS A 323 7.33 3.76 6.00
C LYS A 323 6.29 3.68 4.89
N PHE A 324 5.17 4.38 4.99
CA PHE A 324 4.18 4.35 3.91
C PHE A 324 4.65 5.14 2.68
N SER A 325 4.24 4.66 1.51
CA SER A 325 4.40 5.36 0.24
C SER A 325 3.58 6.65 0.25
N ARG A 326 4.15 7.70 -0.33
CA ARG A 326 3.50 9.01 -0.47
C ARG A 326 2.69 9.12 -1.76
N HIS A 327 2.64 8.04 -2.53
CA HIS A 327 2.00 8.09 -3.83
C HIS A 327 0.48 8.27 -3.67
N PRO A 328 -0.16 9.24 -4.36
CA PRO A 328 -1.60 9.49 -4.24
C PRO A 328 -2.48 8.26 -4.55
N ALA A 329 -2.01 7.34 -5.40
CA ALA A 329 -2.69 6.04 -5.65
C ALA A 329 -2.69 5.06 -4.44
N ALA A 330 -1.96 5.35 -3.36
CA ALA A 330 -1.93 4.51 -2.17
C ALA A 330 -3.05 4.84 -1.17
N ALA A 331 -3.76 5.97 -1.32
CA ALA A 331 -4.72 6.47 -0.34
C ALA A 331 -5.79 5.43 0.04
N GLY A 332 -6.50 4.88 -0.93
CA GLY A 332 -7.52 3.86 -0.72
C GLY A 332 -6.93 2.59 -0.12
N THR A 333 -5.82 2.10 -0.66
CA THR A 333 -5.12 0.91 -0.11
C THR A 333 -4.73 1.09 1.36
N PHE A 334 -4.20 2.27 1.69
CA PHE A 334 -3.83 2.68 3.04
C PHE A 334 -5.07 2.69 3.97
N PHE A 335 -6.14 3.39 3.58
CA PHE A 335 -7.35 3.45 4.41
C PHE A 335 -8.08 2.09 4.50
N THR A 336 -7.94 1.21 3.51
CA THR A 336 -8.44 -0.17 3.59
C THR A 336 -7.70 -0.97 4.67
N VAL A 337 -6.36 -0.89 4.74
CA VAL A 337 -5.61 -1.61 5.80
C VAL A 337 -5.86 -1.00 7.19
N MET A 338 -6.04 0.33 7.28
CA MET A 338 -6.41 0.98 8.55
C MET A 338 -7.83 0.56 9.00
N LEU A 339 -8.80 0.51 8.07
CA LEU A 339 -10.14 0.00 8.35
C LEU A 339 -10.11 -1.46 8.82
N PHE A 340 -9.31 -2.30 8.15
CA PHE A 340 -9.11 -3.68 8.54
C PHE A 340 -8.59 -3.78 9.99
N GLY A 341 -7.58 -2.98 10.33
CA GLY A 341 -7.05 -2.90 11.69
C GLY A 341 -8.10 -2.50 12.74
N LEU A 342 -8.95 -1.51 12.45
CA LEU A 342 -10.00 -1.08 13.38
C LEU A 342 -11.10 -2.14 13.55
N LYS A 343 -11.50 -2.82 12.46
CA LYS A 343 -12.42 -3.96 12.52
C LYS A 343 -11.85 -5.10 13.37
N PHE A 344 -10.55 -5.39 13.21
CA PHE A 344 -9.85 -6.38 14.03
C PHE A 344 -9.89 -6.01 15.53
N CYS A 345 -9.61 -4.75 15.87
CA CYS A 345 -9.67 -4.28 17.27
C CYS A 345 -11.08 -4.30 17.86
N SER A 346 -12.12 -4.18 17.03
CA SER A 346 -13.54 -4.15 17.44
C SER A 346 -14.19 -5.55 17.50
N CYS A 347 -13.47 -6.62 17.17
CA CYS A 347 -14.03 -7.96 17.11
C CYS A 347 -14.48 -8.46 18.50
N LYS A 348 -15.77 -8.84 18.62
CA LYS A 348 -16.42 -9.23 19.89
C LYS A 348 -16.12 -10.67 20.34
N TYR A 349 -15.71 -11.56 19.43
CA TYR A 349 -15.38 -12.96 19.75
C TYR A 349 -13.96 -13.07 20.33
N CYS A 350 -13.79 -12.46 21.50
CA CYS A 350 -12.49 -12.22 22.12
C CYS A 350 -12.44 -12.68 23.58
N GLY A 351 -13.12 -13.77 23.97
CA GLY A 351 -13.04 -14.28 25.36
C GLY A 351 -11.60 -14.53 25.84
N SER A 352 -10.68 -14.93 24.94
CA SER A 352 -9.25 -15.10 25.24
C SER A 352 -8.43 -13.82 25.07
N LEU A 353 -8.70 -13.04 24.01
CA LEU A 353 -8.01 -11.78 23.67
C LEU A 353 -8.45 -10.58 24.54
N GLN A 354 -9.54 -10.68 25.30
CA GLN A 354 -9.88 -9.73 26.36
C GLN A 354 -8.77 -9.61 27.42
N LYS A 355 -7.99 -10.69 27.64
CA LYS A 355 -6.77 -10.63 28.46
C LYS A 355 -5.69 -9.71 27.88
N ALA A 356 -5.74 -9.45 26.58
CA ALA A 356 -4.86 -8.57 25.83
C ALA A 356 -5.54 -7.24 25.43
N ARG A 357 -6.61 -6.82 26.13
CA ARG A 357 -7.35 -5.57 25.87
C ARG A 357 -6.44 -4.35 25.73
N MET A 358 -5.41 -4.26 26.58
CA MET A 358 -4.41 -3.19 26.51
C MET A 358 -3.59 -3.24 25.21
N GLY A 359 -3.21 -4.44 24.74
CA GLY A 359 -2.53 -4.60 23.45
C GLY A 359 -3.40 -4.20 22.25
N LEU A 360 -4.69 -4.53 22.28
CA LEU A 360 -5.64 -4.09 21.24
C LEU A 360 -5.85 -2.57 21.25
N GLN A 361 -5.92 -1.96 22.43
CA GLN A 361 -6.01 -0.50 22.57
C GLN A 361 -4.75 0.21 22.06
N LEU A 362 -3.56 -0.32 22.36
CA LEU A 362 -2.30 0.19 21.82
C LEU A 362 -2.21 0.03 20.30
N LEU A 363 -2.75 -1.07 19.76
CA LEU A 363 -2.84 -1.29 18.31
C LEU A 363 -3.78 -0.27 17.67
N GLU A 364 -4.96 -0.04 18.26
CA GLU A 364 -5.92 0.96 17.82
C GLU A 364 -5.31 2.38 17.82
N ASP A 365 -4.57 2.72 18.88
CA ASP A 365 -3.82 3.98 18.96
C ASP A 365 -2.76 4.08 17.86
N GLY A 366 -2.04 2.98 17.57
CA GLY A 366 -1.10 2.92 16.46
C GLY A 366 -1.78 3.15 15.11
N ILE A 367 -2.98 2.62 14.91
CA ILE A 367 -3.80 2.83 13.70
C ILE A 367 -4.24 4.30 13.60
N TYR A 368 -4.74 4.90 14.67
CA TYR A 368 -5.10 6.32 14.68
C TYR A 368 -3.90 7.22 14.40
N ARG A 369 -2.76 6.92 15.03
CA ARG A 369 -1.52 7.68 14.84
C ARG A 369 -1.06 7.58 13.38
N ALA A 370 -1.04 6.37 12.80
CA ALA A 370 -0.69 6.17 11.39
C ALA A 370 -1.66 6.88 10.45
N SER A 371 -2.98 6.79 10.71
CA SER A 371 -4.02 7.43 9.91
C SER A 371 -3.91 8.95 9.92
N LEU A 372 -3.59 9.55 11.08
CA LEU A 372 -3.31 10.98 11.18
C LEU A 372 -2.00 11.35 10.45
N GLY A 373 -0.98 10.49 10.53
CA GLY A 373 0.29 10.65 9.84
C GLY A 373 0.15 10.74 8.31
N TRP A 374 -0.85 10.11 7.71
CA TRP A 374 -1.18 10.26 6.27
C TRP A 374 -1.41 11.73 5.88
N PHE A 375 -2.03 12.51 6.77
CA PHE A 375 -2.35 13.91 6.53
C PHE A 375 -1.20 14.88 6.82
N ALA A 376 -0.01 14.39 7.21
CA ALA A 376 1.19 15.22 7.37
C ALA A 376 1.70 15.80 6.05
N HIS A 377 1.22 15.30 4.91
CA HIS A 377 1.59 15.74 3.57
C HIS A 377 0.42 16.45 2.87
N GLU A 378 0.78 17.34 1.94
CA GLU A 378 -0.18 18.04 1.09
C GLU A 378 -0.92 17.07 0.14
N PRO A 379 -2.17 17.36 -0.21
CA PRO A 379 -2.96 16.50 -1.07
C PRO A 379 -2.48 16.53 -2.53
N GLU A 380 -2.07 15.37 -3.05
CA GLU A 380 -1.70 15.18 -4.46
C GLU A 380 -2.81 14.47 -5.25
N TRP A 381 -2.81 14.63 -6.57
CA TRP A 381 -3.80 14.01 -7.47
C TRP A 381 -3.20 12.80 -8.17
N PHE A 382 -4.03 11.85 -8.57
CA PHE A 382 -3.61 10.77 -9.44
C PHE A 382 -4.80 10.29 -10.27
N GLU A 383 -4.52 9.98 -11.52
CA GLU A 383 -5.49 9.36 -12.42
C GLU A 383 -4.79 8.21 -13.13
N ALA A 384 -5.44 7.04 -13.10
CA ALA A 384 -5.04 5.90 -13.90
C ALA A 384 -5.83 5.92 -15.21
N ASP A 385 -5.32 5.27 -16.26
CA ASP A 385 -5.97 5.18 -17.58
C ASP A 385 -7.40 4.60 -17.54
N HIS A 386 -7.79 4.00 -16.41
CA HIS A 386 -9.10 3.40 -16.16
C HIS A 386 -9.92 4.36 -15.28
N GLY A 387 -10.99 4.94 -15.83
CA GLY A 387 -11.76 6.04 -15.22
C GLY A 387 -12.46 5.78 -13.87
N ASN A 388 -12.40 4.57 -13.30
CA ASN A 388 -13.04 4.25 -12.02
C ASN A 388 -12.07 4.27 -10.83
N PHE A 389 -10.76 4.48 -11.05
CA PHE A 389 -9.76 4.37 -9.98
C PHE A 389 -10.04 5.34 -8.83
N ALA A 390 -10.21 6.64 -9.13
CA ALA A 390 -10.47 7.67 -8.12
C ALA A 390 -11.74 7.37 -7.31
N GLN A 391 -12.78 6.84 -7.95
CA GLN A 391 -14.02 6.46 -7.28
C GLN A 391 -13.80 5.30 -6.29
N CYS A 392 -13.04 4.28 -6.67
CA CYS A 392 -12.70 3.16 -5.79
C CYS A 392 -11.85 3.61 -4.57
N GLU A 393 -10.95 4.58 -4.77
CA GLU A 393 -10.19 5.17 -3.68
C GLU A 393 -11.10 5.97 -2.74
N ALA A 394 -11.99 6.83 -3.28
CA ALA A 394 -12.99 7.57 -2.51
C ALA A 394 -13.90 6.67 -1.67
N GLN A 395 -14.37 5.56 -2.26
CA GLN A 395 -15.19 4.55 -1.55
C GLN A 395 -14.42 3.89 -0.39
N SER A 396 -13.12 3.64 -0.56
CA SER A 396 -12.28 3.05 0.50
C SER A 396 -12.15 4.00 1.70
N VAL A 397 -11.93 5.29 1.45
CA VAL A 397 -11.90 6.32 2.50
C VAL A 397 -13.27 6.52 3.14
N SER A 398 -14.35 6.56 2.34
CA SER A 398 -15.72 6.69 2.83
C SER A 398 -16.13 5.52 3.74
N SER A 399 -15.74 4.30 3.40
CA SER A 399 -15.97 3.12 4.25
C SER A 399 -15.27 3.25 5.61
N PHE A 400 -14.06 3.82 5.64
CA PHE A 400 -13.34 4.11 6.87
C PHE A 400 -14.05 5.18 7.71
N VAL A 401 -14.52 6.26 7.08
CA VAL A 401 -15.31 7.33 7.73
C VAL A 401 -16.59 6.77 8.36
N GLN A 402 -17.36 5.97 7.62
CA GLN A 402 -18.61 5.36 8.12
C GLN A 402 -18.35 4.48 9.34
N PHE A 403 -17.26 3.70 9.33
CA PHE A 403 -16.87 2.90 10.48
C PHE A 403 -16.56 3.77 11.72
N LEU A 404 -15.81 4.87 11.54
CA LEU A 404 -15.48 5.79 12.64
C LEU A 404 -16.72 6.50 13.23
N GLN A 405 -17.70 6.84 12.38
CA GLN A 405 -18.97 7.44 12.81
C GLN A 405 -19.82 6.45 13.61
N ASN A 406 -19.95 5.20 13.13
CA ASN A 406 -20.76 4.18 13.81
C ASN A 406 -20.22 3.85 15.21
N GLN A 407 -18.91 3.94 15.41
CA GLN A 407 -18.25 3.80 16.72
C GLN A 407 -18.59 4.93 17.72
N GLN A 408 -19.31 5.99 17.32
CA GLN A 408 -19.74 7.06 18.25
C GLN A 408 -20.97 6.68 19.10
N TYR A 409 -21.73 5.65 18.72
CA TYR A 409 -22.98 5.30 19.43
C TYR A 409 -22.79 4.35 20.63
N ASP A 410 -21.65 3.69 20.78
CA ASP A 410 -21.41 2.69 21.84
C ASP A 410 -20.89 3.27 23.17
N THR A 411 -20.85 4.60 23.32
CA THR A 411 -20.43 5.27 24.57
C THR A 411 -21.37 4.98 25.76
N LYS A 412 -22.57 4.43 25.52
CA LYS A 412 -23.54 4.07 26.57
C LYS A 412 -23.34 2.65 27.15
N SER A 413 -22.45 1.82 26.60
CA SER A 413 -22.17 0.49 27.16
C SER A 413 -21.02 0.47 28.17
N GLY A 414 -20.39 1.63 28.44
CA GLY A 414 -19.18 1.76 29.26
C GLY A 414 -19.36 2.22 30.70
N GLU A 415 -20.59 2.43 31.20
CA GLU A 415 -20.80 2.95 32.56
C GLU A 415 -20.39 1.97 33.69
N ASN A 416 -20.07 0.71 33.36
CA ASN A 416 -19.64 -0.31 34.33
C ASN A 416 -18.20 -0.82 34.14
N ALA A 417 -17.30 -0.02 33.56
CA ALA A 417 -15.87 -0.33 33.48
C ALA A 417 -15.01 0.69 34.25
N ASN A 418 -15.47 1.11 35.43
CA ASN A 418 -14.63 1.73 36.45
C ASN A 418 -13.72 0.68 37.09
N SER A 419 -12.74 0.20 36.32
CA SER A 419 -11.47 -0.25 36.88
C SER A 419 -10.45 0.83 36.57
N SER A 420 -10.53 1.91 37.35
CA SER A 420 -9.44 2.88 37.51
C SER A 420 -8.19 2.09 37.90
N VAL A 421 -7.31 1.88 36.93
CA VAL A 421 -5.90 1.64 37.26
C VAL A 421 -5.29 3.03 37.27
N ASP A 422 -5.07 3.50 38.48
CA ASP A 422 -4.35 4.72 38.85
C ASP A 422 -2.91 4.61 38.30
N MET A 423 -2.72 4.87 37.00
CA MET A 423 -1.41 4.95 36.37
C MET A 423 -0.89 6.38 36.53
N LYS A 424 -0.18 6.60 37.64
CA LYS A 424 0.63 7.81 37.91
C LYS A 424 1.86 7.96 37.00
N ASP A 425 1.97 7.21 35.91
CA ASP A 425 3.09 7.32 34.97
C ASP A 425 2.62 7.91 33.63
N GLN A 426 2.97 9.19 33.46
CA GLN A 426 2.58 10.11 32.39
C GLN A 426 3.24 9.79 31.03
N PHE A 427 3.31 8.54 30.58
CA PHE A 427 3.94 8.23 29.28
C PHE A 427 3.24 7.12 28.51
N HIS A 428 2.46 7.51 27.50
CA HIS A 428 1.80 6.57 26.59
C HIS A 428 2.79 6.13 25.49
N PRO A 429 2.96 4.83 25.19
CA PRO A 429 3.97 4.36 24.24
C PRO A 429 3.75 4.84 22.80
N VAL A 430 2.52 5.22 22.44
CA VAL A 430 2.18 5.77 21.11
C VAL A 430 2.08 7.30 21.09
N TRP A 431 1.65 7.91 22.20
CA TRP A 431 1.26 9.32 22.24
C TRP A 431 2.16 10.20 23.11
N GLY A 432 3.07 9.59 23.88
CA GLY A 432 3.93 10.30 24.82
C GLY A 432 3.16 10.80 26.05
N PRO A 433 3.58 11.93 26.64
CA PRO A 433 2.94 12.46 27.84
C PRO A 433 1.51 12.88 27.57
N THR A 434 0.57 12.29 28.32
CA THR A 434 -0.87 12.54 28.16
C THR A 434 -1.50 12.71 29.53
N GLU A 435 -2.16 13.85 29.78
CA GLU A 435 -2.83 14.13 31.05
C GLU A 435 -4.22 13.48 31.12
N ASN A 436 -5.01 13.60 30.04
CA ASN A 436 -6.37 13.06 29.95
C ASN A 436 -6.57 12.21 28.70
N TYR A 437 -6.12 10.95 28.77
CA TYR A 437 -6.11 10.03 27.62
C TYR A 437 -7.48 9.89 26.91
N ALA A 438 -8.58 9.76 27.67
CA ALA A 438 -9.91 9.55 27.07
C ALA A 438 -10.40 10.76 26.25
N THR A 439 -10.20 11.98 26.77
CA THR A 439 -10.60 13.20 26.07
C THR A 439 -9.72 13.45 24.85
N ASP A 440 -8.41 13.22 24.98
CA ASP A 440 -7.46 13.44 23.89
C ASP A 440 -7.66 12.41 22.77
N ARG A 441 -8.00 11.16 23.12
CA ARG A 441 -8.40 10.13 22.15
C ARG A 441 -9.62 10.56 21.35
N GLU A 442 -10.65 11.10 22.00
CA GLU A 442 -11.85 11.57 21.28
C GLU A 442 -11.53 12.77 20.38
N LYS A 443 -10.72 13.74 20.84
CA LYS A 443 -10.27 14.87 20.01
C LYS A 443 -9.52 14.39 18.76
N ARG A 444 -8.59 13.44 18.91
CA ARG A 444 -7.84 12.83 17.79
C ARG A 444 -8.77 12.12 16.81
N LYS A 445 -9.76 11.37 17.33
CA LYS A 445 -10.78 10.69 16.50
C LYS A 445 -11.63 11.71 15.72
N GLN A 446 -12.07 12.80 16.34
CA GLN A 446 -12.84 13.86 15.69
C GLN A 446 -12.02 14.58 14.61
N LEU A 447 -10.75 14.87 14.87
CA LEU A 447 -9.81 15.42 13.88
C LEU A 447 -9.66 14.47 12.69
N LEU A 448 -9.40 13.18 12.95
CA LEU A 448 -9.24 12.17 11.90
C LEU A 448 -10.52 12.03 11.07
N LEU A 449 -11.68 12.01 11.71
CA LEU A 449 -12.97 11.94 11.03
C LEU A 449 -13.16 13.11 10.06
N MET A 450 -12.87 14.34 10.49
CA MET A 450 -12.97 15.54 9.64
C MET A 450 -12.00 15.48 8.46
N LEU A 451 -10.75 15.09 8.69
CA LEU A 451 -9.73 14.98 7.63
C LEU A 451 -10.09 13.90 6.60
N CYS A 452 -10.55 12.73 7.04
CA CYS A 452 -10.96 11.64 6.15
C CYS A 452 -12.24 11.98 5.36
N GLN A 453 -13.20 12.68 5.97
CA GLN A 453 -14.39 13.17 5.25
C GLN A 453 -13.99 14.12 4.12
N HIS A 454 -13.13 15.09 4.42
CA HIS A 454 -12.61 16.02 3.41
C HIS A 454 -11.84 15.29 2.29
N GLU A 455 -11.03 14.28 2.62
CA GLU A 455 -10.30 13.50 1.62
C GLU A 455 -11.23 12.64 0.75
N ALA A 456 -12.26 12.02 1.34
CA ALA A 456 -13.26 11.25 0.59
C ALA A 456 -14.03 12.15 -0.40
N GLU A 457 -14.48 13.32 0.06
CA GLU A 457 -15.16 14.31 -0.80
C GLU A 457 -14.24 14.82 -1.90
N ARG A 458 -12.98 15.11 -1.58
CA ARG A 458 -11.97 15.55 -2.54
C ARG A 458 -11.78 14.53 -3.66
N LEU A 459 -11.66 13.24 -3.32
CA LEU A 459 -11.50 12.16 -4.29
C LEU A 459 -12.78 11.90 -5.10
N ASP A 460 -13.95 12.04 -4.49
CA ASP A 460 -15.24 11.88 -5.16
C ASP A 460 -15.48 12.99 -6.20
N VAL A 461 -15.16 14.25 -5.85
CA VAL A 461 -15.18 15.38 -6.78
C VAL A 461 -14.20 15.17 -7.94
N TRP A 462 -13.02 14.61 -7.66
CA TRP A 462 -12.06 14.27 -8.71
C TRP A 462 -12.54 13.15 -9.62
N ALA A 463 -13.24 12.14 -9.09
CA ALA A 463 -13.81 11.06 -9.88
C ALA A 463 -14.98 11.53 -10.75
N GLN A 464 -15.77 12.50 -10.28
CA GLN A 464 -16.97 12.98 -10.97
C GLN A 464 -17.05 14.52 -10.99
N PRO A 465 -16.15 15.22 -11.71
CA PRO A 465 -16.05 16.68 -11.66
C PRO A 465 -17.28 17.41 -12.23
N VAL A 466 -18.01 16.74 -13.13
CA VAL A 466 -19.21 17.29 -13.79
C VAL A 466 -20.50 16.87 -13.07
N SER A 467 -20.46 15.82 -12.24
CA SER A 467 -21.67 15.36 -11.57
C SER A 467 -21.95 16.26 -10.37
N SER A 468 -22.91 17.16 -10.55
CA SER A 468 -23.57 17.86 -9.45
C SER A 468 -24.51 16.88 -8.74
N LYS A 469 -23.97 15.82 -8.13
CA LYS A 469 -24.68 15.26 -6.98
C LYS A 469 -24.63 16.37 -5.93
N GLU A 470 -25.78 16.95 -5.61
CA GLU A 470 -25.94 17.73 -4.39
C GLU A 470 -25.29 16.91 -3.29
N SER A 471 -24.11 17.32 -2.82
CA SER A 471 -23.40 16.60 -1.78
C SER A 471 -24.30 16.66 -0.55
N THR A 472 -25.06 15.60 -0.33
CA THR A 472 -26.01 15.43 0.78
C THR A 472 -25.29 15.21 2.12
N ASN A 473 -24.01 15.55 2.20
CA ASN A 473 -23.33 15.73 3.46
C ASN A 473 -23.44 17.20 3.82
N HIS A 474 -24.36 17.49 4.73
CA HIS A 474 -24.33 18.71 5.51
C HIS A 474 -22.90 18.97 5.95
N ARG A 475 -22.25 19.99 5.38
CA ARG A 475 -21.10 20.61 6.03
C ARG A 475 -21.59 21.03 7.40
N HIS A 476 -21.41 20.19 8.41
CA HIS A 476 -21.64 20.60 9.78
C HIS A 476 -20.83 21.86 9.94
N ARG A 477 -21.49 22.99 10.20
CA ARG A 477 -20.85 24.29 10.30
C ARG A 477 -19.93 24.24 11.52
N ILE A 478 -18.67 23.85 11.28
CA ILE A 478 -17.66 23.72 12.33
C ILE A 478 -17.47 25.11 12.94
N SER A 479 -17.59 25.22 14.26
CA SER A 479 -17.39 26.48 14.99
C SER A 479 -15.94 26.94 14.91
N SER A 480 -15.69 28.24 15.10
CA SER A 480 -14.34 28.81 15.15
C SER A 480 -13.47 28.15 16.23
N GLU A 481 -14.04 27.91 17.41
CA GLU A 481 -13.36 27.24 18.53
C GLU A 481 -12.93 25.81 18.18
N LYS A 482 -13.79 25.07 17.48
CA LYS A 482 -13.49 23.68 17.06
C LYS A 482 -12.37 23.64 16.01
N TRP A 483 -12.27 24.65 15.13
CA TRP A 483 -11.15 24.78 14.21
C TRP A 483 -9.82 25.03 14.92
N ALA A 484 -9.80 25.89 15.94
CA ALA A 484 -8.61 26.11 16.75
C ALA A 484 -8.24 24.85 17.55
N GLU A 485 -9.21 24.10 18.06
CA GLU A 485 -8.98 22.81 18.72
C GLU A 485 -8.38 21.76 17.76
N TYR A 486 -8.86 21.66 16.53
CA TYR A 486 -8.28 20.80 15.51
C TYR A 486 -6.83 21.16 15.19
N ALA A 487 -6.51 22.45 15.08
CA ALA A 487 -5.14 22.92 14.85
C ALA A 487 -4.21 22.55 16.02
N ARG A 488 -4.64 22.78 17.27
CA ARG A 488 -3.87 22.39 18.48
C ARG A 488 -3.66 20.88 18.57
N THR A 489 -4.71 20.10 18.32
CA THR A 489 -4.63 18.63 18.34
C THR A 489 -3.71 18.11 17.24
N ALA A 490 -3.78 18.67 16.03
CA ALA A 490 -2.89 18.31 14.93
C ALA A 490 -1.43 18.60 15.28
N PHE A 491 -1.14 19.81 15.80
CA PHE A 491 0.22 20.22 16.18
C PHE A 491 0.81 19.33 17.28
N ALA A 492 0.01 18.96 18.28
CA ALA A 492 0.42 18.07 19.37
C ALA A 492 0.74 16.65 18.90
N VAL A 493 0.13 16.17 17.80
CA VAL A 493 0.44 14.86 17.22
C VAL A 493 1.69 14.91 16.34
N ASP A 494 1.70 15.86 15.39
CA ASP A 494 2.82 16.15 14.49
C ASP A 494 2.61 17.55 13.87
N PRO A 495 3.55 18.50 14.03
CA PRO A 495 3.44 19.85 13.45
C PRO A 495 3.14 19.87 11.94
N ARG A 496 3.61 18.87 11.19
CA ARG A 496 3.38 18.76 9.74
C ARG A 496 1.90 18.59 9.38
N ILE A 497 1.14 17.89 10.23
CA ILE A 497 -0.31 17.74 10.05
C ILE A 497 -1.00 19.11 10.19
N ALA A 498 -0.56 19.93 11.14
CA ALA A 498 -1.11 21.28 11.31
C ALA A 498 -0.83 22.16 10.08
N PHE A 499 0.38 22.13 9.52
CA PHE A 499 0.70 22.89 8.31
C PHE A 499 -0.10 22.42 7.10
N SER A 500 -0.21 21.10 6.90
CA SER A 500 -1.07 20.51 5.84
C SER A 500 -2.54 20.87 6.03
N LEU A 501 -3.03 20.96 7.26
CA LEU A 501 -4.38 21.43 7.56
C LEU A 501 -4.59 22.88 7.08
N GLY A 502 -3.62 23.76 7.31
CA GLY A 502 -3.65 25.14 6.81
C GLY A 502 -3.62 25.22 5.28
N ALA A 503 -2.87 24.33 4.61
CA ALA A 503 -2.83 24.22 3.15
C ALA A 503 -4.13 23.70 2.55
N ARG A 504 -4.81 22.75 3.22
CA ARG A 504 -6.11 22.19 2.79
C ARG A 504 -7.26 23.19 2.91
N PHE A 505 -7.21 24.07 3.92
CA PHE A 505 -8.25 25.07 4.19
C PHE A 505 -7.70 26.50 4.12
N PRO A 506 -7.23 26.98 2.95
CA PRO A 506 -6.54 28.27 2.84
C PRO A 506 -7.44 29.47 3.16
N SER A 507 -8.76 29.34 2.99
CA SER A 507 -9.74 30.40 3.27
C SER A 507 -10.07 30.54 4.76
N ASN A 508 -9.65 29.60 5.62
CA ASN A 508 -10.00 29.62 7.04
C ASN A 508 -8.95 30.38 7.86
N HIS A 509 -9.27 31.61 8.25
CA HIS A 509 -8.37 32.47 9.02
C HIS A 509 -8.14 31.99 10.47
N TYR A 510 -9.10 31.29 11.09
CA TYR A 510 -8.98 30.81 12.47
C TYR A 510 -7.87 29.77 12.60
N ILE A 511 -7.78 28.84 11.65
CA ILE A 511 -6.72 27.82 11.59
C ILE A 511 -5.36 28.52 11.43
N LYS A 512 -5.26 29.47 10.50
CA LYS A 512 -4.01 30.20 10.26
C LYS A 512 -3.54 30.99 11.49
N ALA A 513 -4.46 31.65 12.20
CA ALA A 513 -4.14 32.39 13.42
C ALA A 513 -3.61 31.47 14.52
N GLU A 514 -4.29 30.35 14.78
CA GLU A 514 -3.88 29.39 15.81
C GLU A 514 -2.52 28.74 15.47
N ILE A 515 -2.32 28.30 14.21
CA ILE A 515 -1.02 27.75 13.78
C ILE A 515 0.09 28.79 13.95
N THR A 516 -0.16 30.05 13.60
CA THR A 516 0.81 31.13 13.77
C THR A 516 1.24 31.27 15.23
N GLN A 517 0.30 31.25 16.17
CA GLN A 517 0.58 31.30 17.60
C GLN A 517 1.40 30.09 18.07
N LEU A 518 1.06 28.88 17.60
CA LEU A 518 1.76 27.64 17.96
C LEU A 518 3.20 27.61 17.43
N VAL A 519 3.41 28.08 16.19
CA VAL A 519 4.73 28.22 15.54
C VAL A 519 5.62 29.18 16.32
N GLN A 520 5.08 30.32 16.76
CA GLN A 520 5.84 31.30 17.55
C GLN A 520 6.27 30.73 18.90
N THR A 521 5.43 29.90 19.52
CA THR A 521 5.71 29.29 20.83
C THR A 521 6.76 28.18 20.73
N HIS A 522 6.72 27.36 19.68
CA HIS A 522 7.55 26.15 19.52
C HIS A 522 8.64 26.28 18.45
N ILE A 523 9.07 27.50 18.10
CA ILE A 523 9.94 27.79 16.95
C ILE A 523 11.23 26.95 16.88
N LEU A 524 11.77 26.54 18.03
CA LEU A 524 13.01 25.76 18.11
C LEU A 524 12.83 24.30 17.66
N GLU A 525 11.64 23.73 17.87
CA GLU A 525 11.34 22.33 17.61
C GLU A 525 11.05 22.05 16.13
N ILE A 526 10.64 23.08 15.38
CA ILE A 526 10.14 23.00 14.00
C ILE A 526 11.14 23.50 12.94
N ARG A 527 12.40 23.79 13.30
CA ARG A 527 13.42 24.35 12.40
C ARG A 527 13.69 23.52 11.14
N ASN A 528 13.42 22.22 11.21
CA ASN A 528 13.60 21.26 10.11
C ASN A 528 12.40 21.20 9.14
N ILE A 529 11.32 21.94 9.39
CA ILE A 529 10.09 21.92 8.60
C ILE A 529 9.98 23.24 7.81
N PRO A 530 10.27 23.26 6.50
CA PRO A 530 10.18 24.49 5.68
C PRO A 530 8.75 25.03 5.58
N GLU A 531 7.72 24.18 5.70
CA GLU A 531 6.31 24.55 5.57
C GLU A 531 5.82 25.53 6.66
N ALA A 532 6.56 25.71 7.75
CA ALA A 532 6.22 26.68 8.79
C ALA A 532 6.57 28.14 8.41
N LEU A 533 7.40 28.35 7.37
CA LEU A 533 7.90 29.68 6.99
C LEU A 533 6.80 30.74 6.79
N PRO A 534 5.71 30.47 6.06
CA PRO A 534 4.67 31.47 5.81
C PRO A 534 3.94 31.93 7.09
N TYR A 535 4.04 31.17 8.18
CA TYR A 535 3.34 31.48 9.44
C TYR A 535 4.14 32.42 10.34
N PHE A 536 5.48 32.47 10.24
CA PHE A 536 6.29 33.40 11.03
C PHE A 536 7.01 34.47 10.20
N VAL A 537 7.19 34.25 8.90
CA VAL A 537 7.68 35.26 7.95
C VAL A 537 6.48 35.90 7.27
N THR A 538 5.92 36.91 7.93
CA THR A 538 4.80 37.71 7.41
C THR A 538 5.24 39.16 7.16
N PRO A 539 4.56 39.91 6.27
CA PRO A 539 4.86 41.33 6.06
C PRO A 539 4.88 42.15 7.36
N LYS A 540 3.94 41.87 8.27
CA LYS A 540 3.87 42.53 9.59
C LYS A 540 5.11 42.26 10.45
N THR A 541 5.56 41.01 10.51
CA THR A 541 6.76 40.64 11.29
C THR A 541 8.05 41.23 10.72
N VAL A 542 8.08 41.47 9.40
CA VAL A 542 9.19 42.13 8.73
C VAL A 542 9.18 43.63 9.02
N ASP A 543 8.00 44.26 8.97
CA ASP A 543 7.83 45.67 9.35
C ASP A 543 8.21 45.94 10.81
N GLU A 544 7.91 45.00 11.71
CA GLU A 544 8.20 45.09 13.14
C GLU A 544 9.62 44.64 13.51
N ASN A 545 10.45 44.18 12.56
CA ASN A 545 11.78 43.60 12.80
C ASN A 545 11.79 42.54 13.92
N SER A 546 10.82 41.62 13.87
CA SER A 546 10.60 40.63 14.93
C SER A 546 11.85 39.78 15.23
N PRO A 547 12.11 39.45 16.51
CA PRO A 547 13.23 38.57 16.89
C PRO A 547 13.12 37.16 16.30
N LEU A 548 11.92 36.74 15.87
CA LEU A 548 11.68 35.46 15.19
C LEU A 548 12.53 35.31 13.92
N LEU A 549 12.79 36.40 13.21
CA LEU A 549 13.60 36.41 11.98
C LEU A 549 15.08 36.05 12.24
N GLN A 550 15.54 36.07 13.49
CA GLN A 550 16.90 35.62 13.85
C GLN A 550 17.10 34.11 13.66
N GLN A 551 16.01 33.34 13.57
CA GLN A 551 16.07 31.89 13.42
C GLN A 551 16.25 31.44 11.95
N LEU A 552 16.01 32.32 10.98
CA LEU A 552 16.09 32.03 9.54
C LEU A 552 17.43 31.42 9.06
N PRO A 553 18.60 31.85 9.55
CA PRO A 553 19.88 31.27 9.12
C PRO A 553 19.98 29.76 9.40
N TYR A 554 19.34 29.28 10.46
CA TYR A 554 19.35 27.87 10.88
C TYR A 554 18.18 27.05 10.32
N TRP A 555 17.28 27.69 9.55
CA TRP A 555 16.06 27.05 9.07
C TRP A 555 16.33 26.08 7.90
N ALA A 556 15.51 25.05 7.73
CA ALA A 556 15.56 24.19 6.55
C ALA A 556 15.34 24.99 5.25
N ALA A 557 15.93 24.55 4.14
CA ALA A 557 15.74 25.21 2.84
C ALA A 557 14.33 24.93 2.28
N CYS A 558 13.63 25.98 1.86
CA CYS A 558 12.31 25.87 1.23
C CYS A 558 12.40 25.59 -0.28
N SER A 559 11.26 25.52 -0.96
CA SER A 559 11.20 25.34 -2.41
C SER A 559 11.54 26.65 -3.10
N ILE A 560 12.09 26.58 -4.33
CA ILE A 560 12.44 27.78 -5.09
C ILE A 560 11.23 28.70 -5.25
N THR A 561 10.03 28.14 -5.43
CA THR A 561 8.80 28.95 -5.57
C THR A 561 8.38 29.66 -4.31
N GLN A 562 8.50 29.02 -3.14
CA GLN A 562 8.27 29.71 -1.86
C GLN A 562 9.33 30.78 -1.62
N ALA A 563 10.59 30.51 -1.99
CA ALA A 563 11.66 31.50 -1.88
C ALA A 563 11.40 32.75 -2.74
N ILE A 564 10.89 32.55 -3.97
CA ILE A 564 10.55 33.66 -4.88
C ILE A 564 9.36 34.47 -4.39
N GLU A 565 8.40 33.88 -3.69
CA GLU A 565 7.26 34.60 -3.10
C GLU A 565 7.71 35.70 -2.13
N PHE A 566 8.83 35.49 -1.45
CA PHE A 566 9.42 36.47 -0.54
C PHE A 566 10.14 37.64 -1.26
N PHE A 567 10.34 37.57 -2.58
CA PHE A 567 10.80 38.73 -3.37
C PHE A 567 9.69 39.74 -3.68
N THR A 568 8.45 39.50 -3.24
CA THR A 568 7.37 40.46 -3.43
C THR A 568 7.59 41.75 -2.63
N PRO A 569 7.08 42.91 -3.11
CA PRO A 569 7.27 44.21 -2.44
C PRO A 569 6.82 44.26 -0.98
N ALA A 570 5.93 43.33 -0.58
CA ALA A 570 5.43 43.22 0.78
C ALA A 570 6.52 42.93 1.83
N TYR A 571 7.67 42.38 1.43
CA TYR A 571 8.76 42.01 2.33
C TYR A 571 9.94 43.01 2.35
N LYS A 572 9.83 44.13 1.62
CA LYS A 572 10.73 45.30 1.66
C LYS A 572 12.25 44.99 1.62
N GLY A 573 12.67 43.87 1.03
CA GLY A 573 14.09 43.55 0.93
C GLY A 573 14.80 43.20 2.25
N HIS A 574 14.09 42.86 3.33
CA HIS A 574 14.71 42.73 4.65
C HIS A 574 15.95 41.79 4.67
N PRO A 575 17.12 42.23 5.17
CA PRO A 575 18.41 41.54 4.98
C PRO A 575 18.42 40.07 5.41
N ARG A 576 17.76 39.73 6.53
CA ARG A 576 17.71 38.33 7.02
C ARG A 576 16.86 37.40 6.14
N VAL A 577 15.80 37.94 5.56
CA VAL A 577 14.91 37.19 4.66
C VAL A 577 15.63 36.97 3.33
N MET A 578 16.30 38.01 2.83
CA MET A 578 17.12 37.93 1.61
C MET A 578 18.30 36.98 1.76
N ALA A 579 19.05 37.04 2.88
CA ALA A 579 20.13 36.10 3.16
C ALA A 579 19.65 34.64 3.22
N TYR A 580 18.45 34.40 3.77
CA TYR A 580 17.83 33.07 3.75
C TYR A 580 17.51 32.62 2.33
N ILE A 581 16.82 33.45 1.54
CA ILE A 581 16.44 33.13 0.15
C ILE A 581 17.69 32.81 -0.69
N LEU A 582 18.74 33.63 -0.59
CA LEU A 582 19.97 33.40 -1.35
C LEU A 582 20.64 32.07 -0.97
N ARG A 583 20.67 31.72 0.33
CA ARG A 583 21.14 30.41 0.78
C ARG A 583 20.29 29.27 0.20
N VAL A 584 18.98 29.45 0.12
CA VAL A 584 18.08 28.49 -0.51
C VAL A 584 18.44 28.33 -1.99
N LEU A 585 18.54 29.42 -2.75
CA LEU A 585 18.88 29.38 -4.18
C LEU A 585 20.25 28.74 -4.44
N GLU A 586 21.27 29.05 -3.62
CA GLU A 586 22.60 28.45 -3.71
C GLU A 586 22.62 26.94 -3.40
N SER A 587 21.60 26.42 -2.71
CA SER A 587 21.49 24.98 -2.42
C SER A 587 20.94 24.13 -3.57
N TYR A 588 20.36 24.76 -4.61
CA TYR A 588 19.79 24.06 -5.76
C TYR A 588 20.76 24.02 -6.96
N PRO A 589 20.66 23.01 -7.84
CA PRO A 589 21.43 22.96 -9.08
C PRO A 589 21.18 24.21 -9.97
N PRO A 590 22.21 24.79 -10.60
CA PRO A 590 22.06 26.01 -11.41
C PRO A 590 20.99 25.91 -12.49
N SER A 591 20.85 24.75 -13.14
CA SER A 591 19.84 24.52 -14.18
C SER A 591 18.40 24.75 -13.70
N LYS A 592 18.12 24.49 -12.43
CA LYS A 592 16.80 24.67 -11.80
C LYS A 592 16.54 26.13 -11.49
N VAL A 593 17.56 26.85 -11.03
CA VAL A 593 17.45 28.28 -10.73
C VAL A 593 17.29 29.09 -12.02
N THR A 594 18.01 28.72 -13.08
CA THR A 594 17.88 29.36 -14.41
C THR A 594 16.46 29.31 -14.97
N PHE A 595 15.66 28.28 -14.64
CA PHE A 595 14.26 28.22 -15.07
C PHE A 595 13.44 29.41 -14.54
N PHE A 596 13.76 29.89 -13.33
CA PHE A 596 13.10 31.03 -12.68
C PHE A 596 13.83 32.35 -12.90
N MET A 597 14.73 32.42 -13.89
CA MET A 597 15.53 33.61 -14.17
C MET A 597 14.69 34.87 -14.46
N PRO A 598 13.57 34.79 -15.22
CA PRO A 598 12.73 35.97 -15.43
C PRO A 598 12.21 36.57 -14.12
N GLN A 599 11.80 35.72 -13.16
CA GLN A 599 11.30 36.17 -11.86
C GLN A 599 12.40 36.78 -11.00
N LEU A 600 13.63 36.24 -11.06
CA LEU A 600 14.78 36.81 -10.34
C LEU A 600 15.16 38.18 -10.88
N ILE A 601 15.07 38.39 -12.19
CA ILE A 601 15.34 39.70 -12.80
C ILE A 601 14.27 40.72 -12.40
N GLN A 602 13.01 40.31 -12.33
CA GLN A 602 11.94 41.18 -11.82
C GLN A 602 12.16 41.55 -10.34
N ALA A 603 12.71 40.64 -9.54
CA ALA A 603 13.04 40.89 -8.14
C ALA A 603 14.14 41.95 -7.96
N LEU A 604 15.06 42.13 -8.93
CA LEU A 604 16.09 43.18 -8.87
C LEU A 604 15.51 44.60 -8.77
N ARG A 605 14.26 44.81 -9.21
CA ARG A 605 13.58 46.12 -9.09
C ARG A 605 13.38 46.56 -7.65
N TYR A 606 13.46 45.63 -6.70
CA TYR A 606 13.22 45.85 -5.27
C TYR A 606 14.44 45.46 -4.40
N ASP A 607 15.63 45.31 -5.01
CA ASP A 607 16.87 44.89 -4.35
C ASP A 607 17.71 46.09 -3.89
N ASP A 608 17.24 46.82 -2.88
CA ASP A 608 17.93 48.02 -2.39
C ASP A 608 19.34 47.73 -1.83
N GLU A 609 19.57 46.52 -1.30
CA GLU A 609 20.86 46.10 -0.71
C GLU A 609 21.78 45.37 -1.70
N MET A 610 21.38 45.26 -2.98
CA MET A 610 22.17 44.64 -4.06
C MET A 610 22.56 43.18 -3.78
N LEU A 611 21.77 42.47 -2.96
CA LEU A 611 22.04 41.10 -2.54
C LEU A 611 21.74 40.11 -3.66
N ILE A 612 20.65 40.33 -4.40
CA ILE A 612 20.24 39.54 -5.56
C ILE A 612 21.21 39.78 -6.72
N GLU A 613 21.60 41.04 -6.96
CA GLU A 613 22.62 41.37 -7.96
C GLU A 613 23.92 40.59 -7.69
N GLY A 614 24.41 40.65 -6.45
CA GLY A 614 25.62 39.95 -6.05
C GLY A 614 25.53 38.44 -6.28
N TYR A 615 24.36 37.83 -6.03
CA TYR A 615 24.13 36.42 -6.34
C TYR A 615 24.16 36.13 -7.84
N LEU A 616 23.46 36.92 -8.65
CA LEU A 616 23.39 36.73 -10.11
C LEU A 616 24.78 36.86 -10.75
N LEU A 617 25.60 37.82 -10.31
CA LEU A 617 26.97 37.97 -10.78
C LEU A 617 27.85 36.76 -10.41
N ARG A 618 27.76 36.26 -9.16
CA ARG A 618 28.49 35.05 -8.74
C ARG A 618 28.04 33.82 -9.52
N ALA A 619 26.75 33.69 -9.80
CA ALA A 619 26.20 32.58 -10.59
C ALA A 619 26.64 32.66 -12.06
N ALA A 620 26.66 33.86 -12.65
CA ALA A 620 27.14 34.11 -14.00
C ALA A 620 28.63 33.79 -14.16
N GLN A 621 29.46 34.11 -13.16
CA GLN A 621 30.89 33.76 -13.16
C GLN A 621 31.14 32.24 -13.12
N ARG A 622 30.18 31.44 -12.65
CA ARG A 622 30.31 29.98 -12.53
C ARG A 622 29.78 29.20 -13.73
N SER A 623 28.96 29.82 -14.58
CA SER A 623 28.31 29.13 -15.69
C SER A 623 28.09 30.08 -16.88
N ASP A 624 28.77 29.79 -17.98
CA ASP A 624 28.64 30.55 -19.22
C ASP A 624 27.20 30.52 -19.77
N VAL A 625 26.52 29.38 -19.62
CA VAL A 625 25.10 29.22 -20.03
C VAL A 625 24.20 30.11 -19.18
N PHE A 626 24.44 30.16 -17.87
CA PHE A 626 23.70 31.05 -16.96
C PHE A 626 23.93 32.52 -17.33
N ALA A 627 25.18 32.91 -17.58
CA ALA A 627 25.54 34.27 -17.98
C ALA A 627 24.87 34.68 -19.31
N HIS A 628 24.88 33.82 -20.32
CA HIS A 628 24.20 34.10 -21.58
C HIS A 628 22.70 34.29 -21.38
N ILE A 629 22.03 33.41 -20.62
CA ILE A 629 20.59 33.55 -20.34
C ILE A 629 20.30 34.85 -19.60
N LEU A 630 21.14 35.24 -18.63
CA LEU A 630 21.03 36.51 -17.93
C LEU A 630 21.09 37.70 -18.90
N ILE A 631 22.07 37.74 -19.79
CA ILE A 631 22.25 38.81 -20.77
C ILE A 631 21.01 38.93 -21.66
N TRP A 632 20.53 37.82 -22.21
CA TRP A 632 19.36 37.80 -23.09
C TRP A 632 18.09 38.31 -22.41
N GLN A 633 17.86 37.91 -21.16
CA GLN A 633 16.69 38.34 -20.41
C GLN A 633 16.77 39.82 -20.01
N LEU A 634 17.95 40.31 -19.61
CA LEU A 634 18.16 41.74 -19.33
C LEU A 634 17.95 42.59 -20.60
N GLN A 635 18.49 42.18 -21.74
CA GLN A 635 18.27 42.84 -23.03
C GLN A 635 16.79 42.87 -23.42
N GLY A 636 16.05 41.79 -23.15
CA GLY A 636 14.61 41.72 -23.40
C GLY A 636 13.76 42.67 -22.56
N GLU A 637 14.16 42.94 -21.32
CA GLU A 637 13.49 43.91 -20.42
C GLU A 637 13.92 45.36 -20.71
N THR A 638 15.04 45.56 -21.40
CA THR A 638 15.54 46.88 -21.78
C THR A 638 14.77 47.41 -23.00
N CYS A 639 13.49 47.74 -22.84
CA CYS A 639 12.77 48.49 -23.87
C CYS A 639 13.42 49.88 -24.02
N ALA A 640 14.00 50.14 -25.19
CA ALA A 640 14.42 51.47 -25.59
C ALA A 640 13.23 52.44 -25.48
N PRO A 641 13.42 53.68 -24.99
CA PRO A 641 12.37 54.69 -25.12
C PRO A 641 12.07 54.83 -26.61
N GLU A 642 10.80 54.60 -26.99
CA GLU A 642 10.28 54.94 -28.33
C GLU A 642 10.85 56.30 -28.72
N PRO A 643 11.54 56.42 -29.88
CA PRO A 643 12.09 57.70 -30.29
C PRO A 643 10.90 58.66 -30.42
N SER A 644 10.86 59.63 -29.51
CA SER A 644 9.95 60.76 -29.57
C SER A 644 9.93 61.25 -31.01
N LYS A 645 8.76 61.18 -31.67
CA LYS A 645 8.53 61.79 -32.98
C LYS A 645 9.12 63.18 -32.95
N GLU A 646 10.29 63.34 -33.57
CA GLU A 646 10.89 64.64 -33.77
C GLU A 646 9.87 65.47 -34.53
N ALA A 647 9.53 66.61 -33.94
CA ALA A 647 8.79 67.65 -34.60
C ALA A 647 9.55 68.06 -35.87
N VAL A 648 9.14 67.53 -37.02
CA VAL A 648 9.48 68.13 -38.31
C VAL A 648 8.63 69.39 -38.45
N SER A 649 9.12 70.46 -37.82
CA SER A 649 8.81 71.83 -38.18
C SER A 649 10.14 72.51 -38.50
N ALA A 650 10.40 72.71 -39.80
CA ALA A 650 11.04 73.90 -40.37
C ALA A 650 11.56 73.61 -41.80
N LYS A 651 10.75 73.90 -42.82
CA LYS A 651 10.92 75.09 -43.67
C LYS A 651 9.79 75.21 -44.69
#